data_AF-A0A7M1S7Q9-F1
#
_entry.id   AF-A0A7M1S7Q9-F1
#
_cell.length_a   1.000
_cell.length_b   1.000
_cell.length_c   1.000
_cell.angle_alpha   90.00
_cell.angle_beta   90.00
_cell.angle_gamma   90.00
#
_symmetry.space_group_name_H-M   'P 1'
#
loop_
_entity.id
_entity.type
_entity.pdbx_description
1 polymer ?
#
loop_
_entity_poly.entity_id
_entity_poly.type
_entity_poly.pdbx_seq_one_letter_code
_entity_poly.pdbx_strand_id
1 'polypeptide(L)'
;MTIRNRLKLIALVPILLLLLLASYFFVTSYINYEKAQALKTALSNNAYLSKSLAEVGKERGLTALYMGSDRITYKDLVEKQRISTDNAMRQLRAKIVTDKGNLIPFLPNLLGENTDLNKQQYQLLLNNISKLSKIRKIADTPNSDFKKVFFDGYTKTLSTPIMQNLLQLNNFALDTEIASLVSTLSQLYTVKENAGLERGFVSYYMTKKASMAFDEIALWDEFKTKANIFDIKQVTNPQLRAELEKVLNNKKSRELLQELAETSSAIQTDVDNGDYAEEAIDWFALQTQKISLFSKAELIVSNALWHKADTYLQKQLSLLAIASAILLLSLILAYLGYSTARDITRNIQELEDVLNKAVADMKESDQYLSADTAHIENIELDTHEGTKEAYKFLETLVETAKEDKQIALQANEAKSLFLANMSHEIRTPLNGIVGFTEILRSTDLDAEQREFLNIIDKSSENLLSIINNILDLSKIESNKIEIENIVFDAAEEFESAVETYAVGAAEKNIDLNFYMDPTISPKLKGDPTKIKEIIINLLSNAIKFTSYGGTINLKIEKVKEDEGTTNPRIKFSIQDNGIGMTKDQQERIFDAFSQADVSVTRKYGGTGLGLTISSQFVELMGGKLELESAKDHGTTFYFSIPLEEVSSTGTNYNQAFTDMTICKYQEDIPTVLDNYLASYFEYFGPEVKHFESVGELKELSDLGICKTFWLDIDKTKQNIIDAVANVDKSKLIIIANVTSRNKIEEMGVSQDNVIFKPVTLTKLKAVLTRTAATTPELVEKALQSQATQFDAKVLVTEDNIINQKLIKRVLEDHGITVDIANNGLEAFEKRRNNNYDLLFMDIQMPVMDGIEATHEILDYEEDEEVPHIPIVALTANALKGDRERFLAEGMDEYITKPIETTELLYVLNKFLSDKAKNSTEAADRSADESISTPEPEIEEIPIITEDEPISVEEVSLDELILNDSNKNKKILIAKKFLLERRILTKVIENLGYDYEIVEDMDELEAKLATGDYDILFSDAELITENLKAHNKDITIVTESNEKNEIETIIKSHRG
;
A
#
# COMPACT_ATOMS: atom_id res chain seq x y z
N MET A 1 -37.79 8.00 38.18
CA MET A 1 -37.08 8.64 37.05
C MET A 1 -37.61 7.97 35.81
N THR A 2 -38.22 8.73 34.91
CA THR A 2 -38.80 8.23 33.66
C THR A 2 -37.78 7.46 32.82
N ILE A 3 -38.21 6.50 32.03
CA ILE A 3 -37.37 5.73 31.10
C ILE A 3 -36.66 6.71 30.16
N ARG A 4 -37.34 7.76 29.70
CA ARG A 4 -36.77 8.86 28.89
C ARG A 4 -35.56 9.53 29.54
N ASN A 5 -35.62 9.81 30.85
CA ASN A 5 -34.53 10.47 31.57
C ASN A 5 -33.36 9.52 31.86
N ARG A 6 -33.61 8.22 32.05
CA ARG A 6 -32.54 7.22 32.16
C ARG A 6 -31.83 7.00 30.84
N LEU A 7 -32.57 6.96 29.74
CA LEU A 7 -32.03 6.80 28.39
C LEU A 7 -31.07 7.95 28.04
N LYS A 8 -31.47 9.19 28.32
CA LYS A 8 -30.61 10.37 28.16
C LYS A 8 -29.34 10.29 29.01
N LEU A 9 -29.45 9.84 30.27
CA LEU A 9 -28.31 9.79 31.18
C LEU A 9 -27.32 8.67 30.81
N ILE A 10 -27.83 7.50 30.41
CA ILE A 10 -27.00 6.37 29.95
C ILE A 10 -26.33 6.68 28.62
N ALA A 11 -27.01 7.38 27.71
CA ALA A 11 -26.43 7.76 26.43
C ALA A 11 -25.41 8.91 26.56
N LEU A 12 -25.74 9.99 27.28
CA LEU A 12 -24.92 11.22 27.27
C LEU A 12 -23.71 11.19 28.22
N VAL A 13 -23.79 10.53 29.38
CA VAL A 13 -22.72 10.60 30.38
C VAL A 13 -21.40 9.97 29.89
N PRO A 14 -21.38 8.75 29.31
CA PRO A 14 -20.15 8.16 28.79
C PRO A 14 -19.56 8.99 27.64
N ILE A 15 -20.42 9.54 26.78
CA ILE A 15 -19.98 10.35 25.64
C ILE A 15 -19.39 11.69 26.11
N LEU A 16 -19.96 12.31 27.14
CA LEU A 16 -19.41 13.52 27.75
C LEU A 16 -18.02 13.26 28.34
N LEU A 17 -17.84 12.12 29.02
CA LEU A 17 -16.56 11.68 29.56
C LEU A 17 -15.51 11.45 28.47
N LEU A 18 -15.90 10.77 27.41
CA LEU A 18 -15.06 10.53 26.23
C LEU A 18 -14.65 11.86 25.58
N LEU A 19 -15.59 12.80 25.43
CA LEU A 19 -15.33 14.12 24.85
C LEU A 19 -14.40 14.97 25.71
N LEU A 20 -14.54 14.92 27.05
CA LEU A 20 -13.61 15.59 27.97
C LEU A 20 -12.19 15.02 27.85
N LEU A 21 -12.06 13.70 27.79
CA LEU A 21 -10.76 13.03 27.67
C LEU A 21 -10.12 13.33 26.31
N ALA A 22 -10.89 13.21 25.22
CA ALA A 22 -10.44 13.56 23.87
C ALA A 22 -10.00 15.02 23.77
N SER A 23 -10.76 15.94 24.39
CA SER A 23 -10.40 17.36 24.44
C SER A 23 -9.08 17.59 25.19
N TYR A 24 -8.89 16.94 26.34
CA TYR A 24 -7.63 17.03 27.09
C TYR A 24 -6.43 16.53 26.29
N PHE A 25 -6.57 15.37 25.62
CA PHE A 25 -5.52 14.82 24.76
C PHE A 25 -5.21 15.73 23.56
N PHE A 26 -6.23 16.29 22.93
CA PHE A 26 -6.07 17.24 21.82
C PHE A 26 -5.29 18.48 22.27
N VAL A 27 -5.71 19.10 23.39
CA VAL A 27 -5.06 20.31 23.89
C VAL A 27 -3.59 20.06 24.26
N THR A 28 -3.31 18.95 24.93
CA THR A 28 -1.94 18.59 25.32
C THR A 28 -1.06 18.34 24.09
N SER A 29 -1.58 17.61 23.09
CA SER A 29 -0.85 17.33 21.85
C SER A 29 -0.60 18.60 21.04
N TYR A 30 -1.58 19.50 20.99
CA TYR A 30 -1.47 20.79 20.31
C TYR A 30 -0.38 21.69 20.93
N ILE A 31 -0.33 21.77 22.26
CA ILE A 31 0.70 22.54 22.97
C ILE A 31 2.11 22.00 22.70
N ASN A 32 2.30 20.68 22.72
CA ASN A 32 3.60 20.07 22.44
C ASN A 32 4.03 20.28 20.99
N TYR A 33 3.08 20.24 20.05
CA TYR A 33 3.32 20.60 18.66
C TYR A 33 3.79 22.06 18.52
N GLU A 34 3.09 23.01 19.15
CA GLU A 34 3.47 24.44 19.10
C GLU A 34 4.86 24.68 19.69
N LYS A 35 5.20 24.06 20.83
CA LYS A 35 6.56 24.16 21.40
C LYS A 35 7.64 23.59 20.48
N ALA A 36 7.36 22.47 19.80
CA ALA A 36 8.29 21.87 18.83
C ALA A 36 8.50 22.78 17.61
N GLN A 37 7.42 23.41 17.13
CA GLN A 37 7.47 24.37 16.03
C GLN A 37 8.22 25.65 16.41
N ALA A 38 8.02 26.15 17.63
CA ALA A 38 8.74 27.29 18.19
C ALA A 38 10.23 26.99 18.33
N LEU A 39 10.61 25.79 18.80
CA LEU A 39 12.01 25.34 18.85
C LEU A 39 12.65 25.34 17.45
N LYS A 40 11.97 24.79 16.43
CA LYS A 40 12.48 24.77 15.04
C LYS A 40 12.68 26.18 14.50
N THR A 41 11.76 27.10 14.82
CA THR A 41 11.86 28.51 14.41
C THR A 41 13.02 29.21 15.13
N ALA A 42 13.21 28.95 16.44
CA ALA A 42 14.36 29.44 17.20
C ALA A 42 15.69 28.94 16.61
N LEU A 43 15.79 27.66 16.22
CA LEU A 43 16.99 27.09 15.58
C LEU A 43 17.29 27.76 14.24
N SER A 44 16.27 28.01 13.42
CA SER A 44 16.42 28.74 12.16
C SER A 44 16.93 30.17 12.39
N ASN A 45 16.39 30.87 13.39
CA ASN A 45 16.88 32.20 13.77
C ASN A 45 18.33 32.13 14.29
N ASN A 46 18.66 31.08 15.04
CA ASN A 46 19.98 30.91 15.66
C ASN A 46 21.12 30.81 14.65
N ALA A 47 20.90 30.23 13.46
CA ALA A 47 21.90 30.22 12.40
C ALA A 47 22.34 31.65 12.00
N TYR A 48 21.39 32.57 11.86
CA TYR A 48 21.67 33.99 11.56
C TYR A 48 22.21 34.74 12.77
N LEU A 49 21.71 34.46 13.96
CA LEU A 49 22.15 35.09 15.20
C LEU A 49 23.60 34.72 15.52
N SER A 50 23.98 33.44 15.43
CA SER A 50 25.34 32.97 15.71
C SER A 50 26.35 33.54 14.71
N LYS A 51 26.00 33.56 13.41
CA LYS A 51 26.81 34.22 12.38
C LYS A 51 26.99 35.72 12.70
N SER A 52 25.91 36.41 13.05
CA SER A 52 25.95 37.83 13.40
C SER A 52 26.78 38.09 14.67
N LEU A 53 26.69 37.22 15.68
CA LEU A 53 27.51 37.28 16.88
C LEU A 53 29.00 37.15 16.55
N ALA A 54 29.37 36.22 15.66
CA ALA A 54 30.75 36.02 15.24
C ALA A 54 31.32 37.25 14.51
N GLU A 55 30.56 37.85 13.57
CA GLU A 55 30.98 39.04 12.84
C GLU A 55 31.08 40.28 13.75
N VAL A 56 30.11 40.47 14.66
CA VAL A 56 30.16 41.54 15.68
C VAL A 56 31.34 41.35 16.61
N GLY A 57 31.56 40.14 17.10
CA GLY A 57 32.68 39.82 17.99
C GLY A 57 34.03 40.04 17.31
N LYS A 58 34.14 39.81 16.00
CA LYS A 58 35.35 40.07 15.21
C LYS A 58 35.56 41.56 14.94
N GLU A 59 34.51 42.29 14.60
CA GLU A 59 34.58 43.76 14.47
C GLU A 59 34.94 44.41 15.81
N ARG A 60 34.33 43.97 16.92
CA ARG A 60 34.65 44.43 18.28
C ARG A 60 36.14 44.26 18.58
N GLY A 61 36.70 43.09 18.27
CA GLY A 61 38.11 42.80 18.53
C GLY A 61 39.06 43.58 17.61
N LEU A 62 38.77 43.71 16.31
CA LEU A 62 39.58 44.55 15.41
C LEU A 62 39.49 46.03 15.78
N THR A 63 38.33 46.48 16.25
CA THR A 63 38.15 47.84 16.78
C THR A 63 38.99 48.05 18.03
N ALA A 64 39.17 47.02 18.86
CA ALA A 64 40.06 47.05 20.02
C ALA A 64 41.53 47.23 19.60
N LEU A 65 42.02 46.47 18.61
CA LEU A 65 43.35 46.66 18.02
C LEU A 65 43.51 48.08 17.44
N TYR A 66 42.53 48.55 16.66
CA TYR A 66 42.51 49.89 16.07
C TYR A 66 42.56 51.00 17.13
N MET A 67 41.78 50.90 18.20
CA MET A 67 41.77 51.89 19.29
C MET A 67 43.02 51.82 20.19
N GLY A 68 43.61 50.64 20.36
CA GLY A 68 44.87 50.46 21.10
C GLY A 68 46.07 51.03 20.34
N SER A 69 46.01 50.98 19.01
CA SER A 69 47.00 51.59 18.11
C SER A 69 46.81 53.11 17.94
N ASP A 70 47.51 53.68 16.97
CA ASP A 70 47.36 55.06 16.50
C ASP A 70 46.08 55.32 15.68
N ARG A 71 45.18 54.33 15.56
CA ARG A 71 43.97 54.37 14.70
C ARG A 71 44.30 54.52 13.21
N ILE A 72 45.51 54.10 12.82
CA ILE A 72 45.94 54.07 11.42
C ILE A 72 46.32 52.62 11.07
N THR A 73 47.13 51.99 11.92
CA THR A 73 47.72 50.65 11.70
C THR A 73 46.71 49.57 11.30
N TYR A 74 45.53 49.53 11.94
CA TYR A 74 44.51 48.49 11.72
C TYR A 74 43.26 48.98 10.98
N LYS A 75 43.30 50.20 10.41
CA LYS A 75 42.12 50.84 9.80
C LYS A 75 41.52 50.01 8.68
N ASP A 76 42.34 49.53 7.74
CA ASP A 76 41.88 48.74 6.58
C ASP A 76 41.23 47.41 7.01
N LEU A 77 41.77 46.75 8.04
CA LEU A 77 41.21 45.51 8.58
C LEU A 77 39.84 45.75 9.23
N VAL A 78 39.69 46.83 9.98
CA VAL A 78 38.41 47.22 10.60
C VAL A 78 37.39 47.59 9.52
N GLU A 79 37.76 48.40 8.53
CA GLU A 79 36.84 48.80 7.45
C GLU A 79 36.37 47.60 6.64
N LYS A 80 37.27 46.68 6.30
CA LYS A 80 36.92 45.41 5.63
C LYS A 80 35.97 44.57 6.48
N GLN A 81 36.21 44.48 7.79
CA GLN A 81 35.34 43.72 8.69
C GLN A 81 33.96 44.40 8.87
N ARG A 82 33.89 45.73 8.92
CA ARG A 82 32.63 46.48 9.02
C ARG A 82 31.67 46.15 7.87
N ILE A 83 32.19 45.97 6.65
CA ILE A 83 31.40 45.53 5.48
C ILE A 83 30.80 44.13 5.73
N SER A 84 31.60 43.20 6.24
CA SER A 84 31.15 41.84 6.58
C SER A 84 30.06 41.86 7.66
N THR A 85 30.27 42.64 8.71
CA THR A 85 29.27 42.82 9.78
C THR A 85 27.99 43.45 9.27
N ASP A 86 28.06 44.46 8.39
CA ASP A 86 26.88 45.11 7.82
C ASP A 86 26.06 44.14 6.97
N ASN A 87 26.73 43.28 6.21
CA ASN A 87 26.08 42.21 5.45
C ASN A 87 25.39 41.20 6.38
N ALA A 88 26.05 40.76 7.46
CA ALA A 88 25.45 39.87 8.44
C ALA A 88 24.23 40.50 9.14
N MET A 89 24.32 41.77 9.54
CA MET A 89 23.19 42.51 10.14
C MET A 89 22.02 42.69 9.19
N ARG A 90 22.30 42.93 7.90
CA ARG A 90 21.26 43.01 6.86
C ARG A 90 20.56 41.66 6.68
N GLN A 91 21.33 40.57 6.61
CA GLN A 91 20.79 39.20 6.52
C GLN A 91 19.95 38.85 7.75
N LEU A 92 20.44 39.15 8.96
CA LEU A 92 19.71 38.93 10.20
C LEU A 92 18.38 39.68 10.21
N ARG A 93 18.38 40.97 9.84
CA ARG A 93 17.14 41.77 9.77
C ARG A 93 16.14 41.25 8.74
N ALA A 94 16.61 40.71 7.62
CA ALA A 94 15.76 40.24 6.54
C ALA A 94 15.17 38.84 6.80
N LYS A 95 15.88 37.97 7.51
CA LYS A 95 15.53 36.55 7.64
C LYS A 95 15.02 36.12 9.01
N ILE A 96 15.17 36.94 10.05
CA ILE A 96 14.71 36.58 11.40
C ILE A 96 13.18 36.55 11.46
N VAL A 97 12.65 35.47 12.00
CA VAL A 97 11.21 35.29 12.19
C VAL A 97 10.87 35.68 13.62
N THR A 98 10.13 36.78 13.80
CA THR A 98 9.79 37.32 15.13
C THR A 98 8.49 36.77 15.69
N ASP A 99 7.66 36.20 14.83
CA ASP A 99 6.31 35.71 15.15
C ASP A 99 5.84 34.77 14.02
N LYS A 100 5.43 33.56 14.36
CA LYS A 100 4.59 32.71 13.50
C LYS A 100 3.30 32.57 14.28
N GLY A 101 2.20 33.11 13.75
CA GLY A 101 0.93 33.09 14.45
C GLY A 101 0.54 31.68 14.85
N ASN A 102 0.12 31.51 16.11
CA ASN A 102 -0.41 30.24 16.60
C ASN A 102 -1.70 29.91 15.87
N LEU A 103 -1.87 28.65 15.49
CA LEU A 103 -3.08 28.21 14.80
C LEU A 103 -4.34 28.43 15.67
N ILE A 104 -4.20 28.27 16.99
CA ILE A 104 -5.25 28.43 18.00
C ILE A 104 -4.69 29.25 19.19
N PRO A 105 -4.68 30.59 19.10
CA PRO A 105 -3.94 31.45 20.03
C PRO A 105 -4.50 31.49 21.47
N PHE A 106 -5.74 31.06 21.70
CA PHE A 106 -6.33 31.07 23.05
C PHE A 106 -5.93 29.87 23.91
N LEU A 107 -5.56 28.74 23.30
CA LEU A 107 -5.33 27.48 24.01
C LEU A 107 -4.10 27.51 24.94
N PRO A 108 -2.91 28.00 24.51
CA PRO A 108 -1.75 28.10 25.41
C PRO A 108 -2.00 29.07 26.58
N ASN A 109 -2.69 30.19 26.30
CA ASN A 109 -3.04 31.20 27.29
C ASN A 109 -3.99 30.68 28.37
N LEU A 110 -4.89 29.76 28.03
CA LEU A 110 -5.84 29.15 28.96
C LEU A 110 -5.16 28.24 29.99
N LEU A 111 -4.06 27.57 29.59
CA LEU A 111 -3.31 26.65 30.45
C LEU A 111 -2.08 27.29 31.11
N GLY A 112 -1.83 28.58 30.85
CA GLY A 112 -0.68 29.30 31.40
C GLY A 112 0.67 28.82 30.84
N GLU A 113 0.67 28.16 29.68
CA GLU A 113 1.89 27.67 29.06
C GLU A 113 2.39 28.63 27.97
N ASN A 114 3.58 29.20 28.20
CA ASN A 114 4.27 30.00 27.18
C ASN A 114 4.87 29.07 26.11
N THR A 115 4.25 29.05 24.94
CA THR A 115 4.72 28.32 23.75
C THR A 115 5.41 29.22 22.73
N ASP A 116 5.32 30.54 22.91
CA ASP A 116 5.77 31.53 21.93
C ASP A 116 7.25 31.90 22.06
N LEU A 117 7.82 32.25 20.92
CA LEU A 117 9.06 33.01 20.85
C LEU A 117 8.91 34.35 21.57
N ASN A 118 9.97 34.82 22.25
CA ASN A 118 9.93 36.11 22.91
C ASN A 118 10.06 37.25 21.89
N LYS A 119 8.93 37.63 21.28
CA LYS A 119 8.81 38.69 20.28
C LYS A 119 9.44 40.01 20.74
N GLN A 120 9.31 40.35 22.02
CA GLN A 120 9.92 41.56 22.59
C GLN A 120 11.45 41.52 22.54
N GLN A 121 12.07 40.37 22.81
CA GLN A 121 13.53 40.21 22.74
C GLN A 121 14.06 40.33 21.31
N TYR A 122 13.36 39.78 20.32
CA TYR A 122 13.74 39.93 18.90
C TYR A 122 13.57 41.38 18.41
N GLN A 123 12.49 42.06 18.80
CA GLN A 123 12.28 43.48 18.47
C GLN A 123 13.34 44.39 19.12
N LEU A 124 13.69 44.12 20.39
CA LEU A 124 14.75 44.84 21.08
C LEU A 124 16.09 44.68 20.35
N LEU A 125 16.41 43.46 19.92
CA LEU A 125 17.61 43.17 19.13
C LEU A 125 17.63 43.97 17.81
N LEU A 126 16.55 43.90 17.03
CA LEU A 126 16.45 44.62 15.75
C LEU A 126 16.60 46.14 15.92
N ASN A 127 16.03 46.70 16.98
CA ASN A 127 16.22 48.10 17.33
C ASN A 127 17.67 48.42 17.71
N ASN A 128 18.34 47.54 18.45
CA ASN A 128 19.73 47.75 18.86
C ASN A 128 20.73 47.65 17.72
N ILE A 129 20.49 46.78 16.73
CA ILE A 129 21.36 46.66 15.53
C ILE A 129 21.50 48.01 14.81
N SER A 130 20.45 48.84 14.78
CA SER A 130 20.50 50.18 14.19
C SER A 130 21.49 51.14 14.89
N LYS A 131 21.91 50.84 16.12
CA LYS A 131 22.87 51.64 16.90
C LYS A 131 24.33 51.38 16.51
N LEU A 132 24.62 50.36 15.68
CA LEU A 132 25.98 50.01 15.26
C LEU A 132 26.73 51.18 14.62
N SER A 133 26.07 51.99 13.78
CA SER A 133 26.67 53.21 13.20
C SER A 133 27.10 54.23 14.27
N LYS A 134 26.33 54.38 15.35
CA LYS A 134 26.67 55.28 16.46
C LYS A 134 27.88 54.77 17.25
N ILE A 135 27.96 53.46 17.47
CA ILE A 135 29.09 52.81 18.15
C ILE A 135 30.38 53.07 17.35
N ARG A 136 30.35 52.86 16.02
CA ARG A 136 31.50 53.12 15.14
C ARG A 136 31.94 54.58 15.16
N LYS A 137 31.00 55.54 15.15
CA LYS A 137 31.33 56.98 15.26
C LYS A 137 32.05 57.32 16.56
N ILE A 138 31.61 56.73 17.69
CA ILE A 138 32.29 56.91 18.98
C ILE A 138 33.68 56.26 18.91
N ALA A 139 33.77 55.05 18.36
CA ALA A 139 35.04 54.34 18.20
C ALA A 139 36.04 55.08 17.33
N ASP A 140 35.59 55.84 16.32
CA ASP A 140 36.45 56.62 15.41
C ASP A 140 36.82 58.00 15.99
N THR A 141 36.17 58.44 17.06
CA THR A 141 36.47 59.72 17.71
C THR A 141 37.79 59.65 18.49
N PRO A 142 38.74 60.58 18.29
CA PRO A 142 39.99 60.61 19.05
C PRO A 142 39.75 60.63 20.57
N ASN A 143 40.59 59.91 21.32
CA ASN A 143 40.50 59.77 22.79
C ASN A 143 39.18 59.18 23.33
N SER A 144 38.38 58.50 22.52
CA SER A 144 37.22 57.78 23.00
C SER A 144 37.60 56.66 23.98
N ASP A 145 36.83 56.52 25.06
CA ASP A 145 37.02 55.46 26.06
C ASP A 145 36.80 54.06 25.46
N PHE A 146 37.86 53.23 25.52
CA PHE A 146 37.85 51.84 25.07
C PHE A 146 36.79 51.00 25.80
N LYS A 147 36.75 51.05 27.14
CA LYS A 147 35.82 50.22 27.93
C LYS A 147 34.38 50.55 27.57
N LYS A 148 34.07 51.83 27.34
CA LYS A 148 32.75 52.27 26.89
C LYS A 148 32.39 51.76 25.49
N VAL A 149 33.32 51.81 24.52
CA VAL A 149 33.06 51.29 23.16
C VAL A 149 32.93 49.76 23.17
N PHE A 150 33.81 49.08 23.91
CA PHE A 150 33.92 47.63 23.95
C PHE A 150 32.76 46.99 24.74
N PHE A 151 32.51 47.46 25.96
CA PHE A 151 31.49 46.90 26.85
C PHE A 151 30.11 47.52 26.63
N ASP A 152 29.94 48.84 26.70
CA ASP A 152 28.61 49.44 26.54
C ASP A 152 28.14 49.42 25.09
N GLY A 153 29.05 49.71 24.16
CA GLY A 153 28.80 49.71 22.73
C GLY A 153 28.59 48.30 22.19
N TYR A 154 29.67 47.61 21.83
CA TYR A 154 29.56 46.31 21.15
C TYR A 154 28.93 45.22 22.04
N THR A 155 29.37 45.08 23.29
CA THR A 155 28.95 43.93 24.11
C THR A 155 27.51 44.07 24.60
N LYS A 156 27.20 45.10 25.40
CA LYS A 156 25.89 45.28 26.03
C LYS A 156 24.79 45.65 25.03
N THR A 157 25.10 46.47 24.02
CA THR A 157 24.09 46.89 23.05
C THR A 157 23.85 45.83 21.96
N LEU A 158 24.88 45.07 21.54
CA LEU A 158 24.75 44.13 20.41
C LEU A 158 24.92 42.67 20.82
N SER A 159 26.10 42.27 21.32
CA SER A 159 26.39 40.85 21.59
C SER A 159 25.47 40.25 22.66
N THR A 160 25.17 40.96 23.75
CA THR A 160 24.32 40.47 24.84
C THR A 160 22.88 40.19 24.38
N PRO A 161 22.18 41.10 23.67
CA PRO A 161 20.88 40.78 23.08
C PRO A 161 20.90 39.62 22.07
N ILE A 162 21.96 39.51 21.25
CA ILE A 162 22.11 38.37 20.33
C ILE A 162 22.24 37.06 21.12
N MET A 163 23.10 37.05 22.14
CA MET A 163 23.30 35.91 23.04
C MET A 163 22.03 35.52 23.79
N GLN A 164 21.27 36.49 24.30
CA GLN A 164 20.00 36.22 24.98
C GLN A 164 19.00 35.52 24.06
N ASN A 165 18.91 35.93 22.80
CA ASN A 165 18.04 35.27 21.81
C ASN A 165 18.56 33.85 21.47
N LEU A 166 19.88 33.66 21.32
CA LEU A 166 20.47 32.33 21.12
C LEU A 166 20.14 31.36 22.27
N LEU A 167 20.19 31.85 23.51
CA LEU A 167 19.94 31.07 24.73
C LEU A 167 18.45 30.86 25.06
N GLN A 168 17.52 31.44 24.29
CA GLN A 168 16.09 31.13 24.42
C GLN A 168 15.79 29.65 24.19
N LEU A 169 16.68 28.91 23.52
CA LEU A 169 16.57 27.46 23.35
C LEU A 169 16.36 26.72 24.67
N ASN A 170 16.91 27.22 25.79
CA ASN A 170 16.77 26.62 27.12
C ASN A 170 15.32 26.58 27.63
N ASN A 171 14.41 27.36 27.02
CA ASN A 171 12.99 27.35 27.38
C ASN A 171 12.24 26.16 26.75
N PHE A 172 12.85 25.43 25.82
CA PHE A 172 12.22 24.34 25.07
C PHE A 172 12.74 22.97 25.55
N ALA A 173 12.30 22.54 26.73
CA ALA A 173 12.61 21.22 27.28
C ALA A 173 11.56 20.18 26.85
N LEU A 174 11.62 19.77 25.58
CA LEU A 174 10.62 18.88 24.97
C LEU A 174 10.83 17.39 25.26
N ASP A 175 12.09 16.98 25.36
CA ASP A 175 12.53 15.67 25.85
C ASP A 175 13.94 15.77 26.45
N THR A 176 14.42 14.66 27.03
CA THR A 176 15.73 14.59 27.70
C THR A 176 16.91 14.77 26.75
N GLU A 177 16.78 14.33 25.49
CA GLU A 177 17.86 14.41 24.50
C GLU A 177 17.97 15.83 23.92
N ILE A 178 16.84 16.43 23.54
CA ILE A 178 16.72 17.83 23.12
C ILE A 178 17.28 18.74 24.21
N ALA A 179 16.92 18.52 25.48
CA ALA A 179 17.46 19.30 26.59
C ALA A 179 18.98 19.18 26.70
N SER A 180 19.54 17.98 26.51
CA SER A 180 20.99 17.77 26.52
C SER A 180 21.69 18.45 25.33
N LEU A 181 21.11 18.39 24.13
CA LEU A 181 21.64 19.02 22.93
C LEU A 181 21.60 20.55 23.04
N VAL A 182 20.49 21.10 23.54
CA VAL A 182 20.32 22.53 23.83
C VAL A 182 21.34 23.03 24.85
N SER A 183 21.57 22.26 25.92
CA SER A 183 22.59 22.56 26.93
C SER A 183 24.00 22.61 26.31
N THR A 184 24.33 21.58 25.52
CA THR A 184 25.62 21.48 24.81
C THR A 184 25.83 22.68 23.87
N LEU A 185 24.80 23.03 23.09
CA LEU A 185 24.84 24.15 22.16
C LEU A 185 24.96 25.51 22.88
N SER A 186 24.25 25.68 24.00
CA SER A 186 24.33 26.87 24.85
C SER A 186 25.74 27.07 25.44
N GLN A 187 26.41 26.00 25.85
CA GLN A 187 27.80 26.05 26.30
C GLN A 187 28.74 26.50 25.17
N LEU A 188 28.55 25.99 23.95
CA LEU A 188 29.36 26.37 22.79
C LEU A 188 29.20 27.85 22.42
N TYR A 189 27.97 28.39 22.45
CA TYR A 189 27.75 29.84 22.27
C TYR A 189 28.48 30.65 23.34
N THR A 190 28.39 30.22 24.60
CA THR A 190 29.05 30.88 25.73
C THR A 190 30.57 30.87 25.55
N VAL A 191 31.16 29.73 25.18
CA VAL A 191 32.60 29.60 24.91
C VAL A 191 33.04 30.56 23.82
N LYS A 192 32.33 30.59 22.68
CA LYS A 192 32.69 31.43 21.53
C LYS A 192 32.65 32.92 21.86
N GLU A 193 31.59 33.40 22.53
CA GLU A 193 31.48 34.83 22.87
C GLU A 193 32.55 35.25 23.86
N ASN A 194 32.84 34.42 24.87
CA ASN A 194 33.85 34.73 25.86
C ASN A 194 35.28 34.64 25.28
N ALA A 195 35.55 33.71 24.37
CA ALA A 195 36.80 33.71 23.58
C ALA A 195 36.90 34.98 22.71
N GLY A 196 35.78 35.48 22.17
CA GLY A 196 35.71 36.75 21.44
C GLY A 196 35.94 37.98 22.32
N LEU A 197 35.48 37.96 23.56
CA LEU A 197 35.76 38.99 24.58
C LEU A 197 37.23 38.96 24.97
N GLU A 198 37.78 37.78 25.26
CA GLU A 198 39.20 37.56 25.56
C GLU A 198 40.10 38.08 24.45
N ARG A 199 39.81 37.67 23.20
CA ARG A 199 40.50 38.11 22.00
C ARG A 199 40.61 39.63 21.94
N GLY A 200 39.48 40.33 22.02
CA GLY A 200 39.44 41.77 21.84
C GLY A 200 39.99 42.56 23.04
N PHE A 201 39.69 42.12 24.25
CA PHE A 201 40.10 42.80 25.48
C PHE A 201 41.62 42.80 25.63
N VAL A 202 42.23 41.61 25.55
CA VAL A 202 43.68 41.44 25.69
C VAL A 202 44.44 42.12 24.53
N SER A 203 43.92 42.00 23.29
CA SER A 203 44.50 42.64 22.11
C SER A 203 44.66 44.16 22.26
N TYR A 204 43.72 44.84 22.95
CA TYR A 204 43.81 46.27 23.20
C TYR A 204 45.00 46.63 24.08
N TYR A 205 45.17 45.96 25.22
CA TYR A 205 46.27 46.24 26.16
C TYR A 205 47.62 45.89 25.55
N MET A 206 47.72 44.76 24.82
CA MET A 206 48.92 44.38 24.09
C MET A 206 49.33 45.42 23.05
N THR A 207 48.37 45.87 22.23
CA THR A 207 48.65 46.90 21.21
C THR A 207 48.99 48.25 21.83
N LYS A 208 48.33 48.60 22.94
CA LYS A 208 48.57 49.84 23.66
C LYS A 208 49.89 49.83 24.44
N LYS A 209 50.48 48.65 24.67
CA LYS A 209 51.62 48.40 25.56
C LYS A 209 51.39 48.99 26.95
N ALA A 210 50.24 48.65 27.54
CA ALA A 210 49.80 49.17 28.83
C ALA A 210 49.56 48.03 29.83
N SER A 211 49.94 48.24 31.08
CA SER A 211 49.66 47.31 32.18
C SER A 211 48.16 47.20 32.46
N MET A 212 47.67 46.02 32.87
CA MET A 212 46.29 45.85 33.35
C MET A 212 46.19 46.05 34.87
N ALA A 213 45.12 46.70 35.32
CA ALA A 213 44.78 46.78 36.73
C ALA A 213 44.19 45.46 37.25
N PHE A 214 44.16 45.27 38.57
CA PHE A 214 43.68 44.04 39.19
C PHE A 214 42.24 43.66 38.78
N ASP A 215 41.35 44.64 38.65
CA ASP A 215 39.96 44.43 38.20
C ASP A 215 39.89 43.98 36.72
N GLU A 216 40.83 44.44 35.90
CA GLU A 216 40.94 44.07 34.48
C GLU A 216 41.50 42.66 34.30
N ILE A 217 42.47 42.27 35.14
CA ILE A 217 43.00 40.89 35.19
C ILE A 217 41.90 39.93 35.66
N ALA A 218 41.16 40.29 36.71
CA ALA A 218 40.03 39.48 37.19
C ALA A 218 38.94 39.33 36.12
N LEU A 219 38.66 40.39 35.35
CA LEU A 219 37.70 40.34 34.25
C LEU A 219 38.19 39.45 33.10
N TRP A 220 39.49 39.49 32.78
CA TRP A 220 40.08 38.55 31.82
C TRP A 220 39.95 37.10 32.30
N ASP A 221 40.23 36.83 33.57
CA ASP A 221 40.08 35.48 34.15
C ASP A 221 38.63 34.97 34.05
N GLU A 222 37.63 35.85 34.24
CA GLU A 222 36.22 35.52 34.02
C GLU A 222 35.94 35.10 32.58
N PHE A 223 36.45 35.86 31.59
CA PHE A 223 36.31 35.50 30.17
C PHE A 223 37.01 34.18 29.86
N LYS A 224 38.23 33.99 30.33
CA LYS A 224 39.02 32.77 30.14
C LYS A 224 38.30 31.55 30.73
N THR A 225 37.76 31.66 31.93
CA THR A 225 37.00 30.60 32.59
C THR A 225 35.78 30.20 31.76
N LYS A 226 34.96 31.17 31.33
CA LYS A 226 33.78 30.92 30.49
C LYS A 226 34.13 30.42 29.08
N ALA A 227 35.29 30.83 28.55
CA ALA A 227 35.81 30.37 27.25
C ALA A 227 36.36 28.92 27.29
N ASN A 228 36.43 28.29 28.46
CA ASN A 228 36.95 26.93 28.66
C ASN A 228 35.94 26.02 29.39
N ILE A 229 34.67 26.43 29.53
CA ILE A 229 33.66 25.67 30.28
C ILE A 229 33.19 24.39 29.56
N PHE A 230 33.37 24.31 28.23
CA PHE A 230 32.88 23.19 27.44
C PHE A 230 33.74 21.93 27.67
N ASP A 231 33.10 20.89 28.23
CA ASP A 231 33.71 19.58 28.42
C ASP A 231 32.99 18.53 27.57
N ILE A 232 33.72 17.95 26.62
CA ILE A 232 33.21 16.93 25.72
C ILE A 232 32.70 15.67 26.45
N LYS A 233 33.21 15.39 27.66
CA LYS A 233 32.76 14.25 28.48
C LYS A 233 31.34 14.42 29.00
N GLN A 234 30.85 15.67 29.08
CA GLN A 234 29.48 15.97 29.52
C GLN A 234 28.44 15.79 28.41
N VAL A 235 28.86 15.59 27.15
CA VAL A 235 27.95 15.33 26.03
C VAL A 235 27.35 13.93 26.18
N THR A 236 26.06 13.83 26.49
CA THR A 236 25.39 12.55 26.82
C THR A 236 25.27 11.58 25.63
N ASN A 237 25.04 12.10 24.42
CA ASN A 237 24.88 11.28 23.22
C ASN A 237 26.24 10.72 22.74
N PRO A 238 26.44 9.38 22.70
CA PRO A 238 27.73 8.78 22.34
C PRO A 238 28.17 9.02 20.90
N GLN A 239 27.24 9.01 19.94
CA GLN A 239 27.54 9.26 18.53
C GLN A 239 27.99 10.70 18.32
N LEU A 240 27.24 11.66 18.87
CA LEU A 240 27.59 13.06 18.84
C LEU A 240 28.94 13.32 19.53
N ARG A 241 29.21 12.65 20.65
CA ARG A 241 30.50 12.74 21.34
C ARG A 241 31.64 12.31 20.43
N ALA A 242 31.50 11.19 19.72
CA ALA A 242 32.52 10.70 18.78
C ALA A 242 32.76 11.69 17.62
N GLU A 243 31.70 12.30 17.08
CA GLU A 243 31.84 13.32 16.02
C GLU A 243 32.56 14.59 16.52
N LEU A 244 32.20 15.06 17.72
CA LEU A 244 32.87 16.18 18.36
C LEU A 244 34.33 15.86 18.69
N GLU A 245 34.67 14.63 19.06
CA GLU A 245 36.04 14.20 19.32
C GLU A 245 36.91 14.28 18.06
N LYS A 246 36.37 13.93 16.89
CA LYS A 246 37.09 14.05 15.60
C LYS A 246 37.50 15.51 15.32
N VAL A 247 36.66 16.47 15.71
CA VAL A 247 36.93 17.90 15.47
C VAL A 247 37.79 18.52 16.57
N LEU A 248 37.43 18.32 17.83
CA LEU A 248 38.07 18.98 18.97
C LEU A 248 39.38 18.30 19.41
N ASN A 249 39.54 17.01 19.13
CA ASN A 249 40.64 16.20 19.66
C ASN A 249 41.62 15.71 18.58
N ASN A 250 41.54 16.23 17.36
CA ASN A 250 42.55 15.94 16.33
C ASN A 250 43.89 16.65 16.65
N LYS A 251 44.96 16.19 16.01
CA LYS A 251 46.33 16.69 16.24
C LYS A 251 46.43 18.22 16.16
N LYS A 252 45.89 18.81 15.09
CA LYS A 252 45.94 20.26 14.85
C LYS A 252 45.15 21.05 15.90
N SER A 253 43.98 20.56 16.32
CA SER A 253 43.17 21.18 17.37
C SER A 253 43.87 21.13 18.73
N ARG A 254 44.56 20.03 19.06
CA ARG A 254 45.36 19.92 20.29
C ARG A 254 46.55 20.87 20.29
N GLU A 255 47.29 20.93 19.19
CA GLU A 255 48.42 21.86 19.02
C GLU A 255 47.97 23.31 19.17
N LEU A 256 46.87 23.70 18.52
CA LEU A 256 46.28 25.04 18.65
C LEU A 256 45.88 25.38 20.09
N LEU A 257 45.18 24.47 20.79
CA LEU A 257 44.74 24.71 22.16
C LEU A 257 45.91 24.76 23.15
N GLN A 258 46.96 23.98 22.89
CA GLN A 258 48.20 24.03 23.66
C GLN A 258 48.93 25.36 23.45
N GLU A 259 49.14 25.76 22.19
CA GLU A 259 49.77 27.05 21.83
C GLU A 259 49.02 28.23 22.48
N LEU A 260 47.69 28.23 22.42
CA LEU A 260 46.86 29.22 23.11
C LEU A 260 47.05 29.26 24.62
N ALA A 261 47.23 28.11 25.26
CA ALA A 261 47.48 28.05 26.71
C ALA A 261 48.87 28.60 27.05
N GLU A 262 49.88 28.28 26.25
CA GLU A 262 51.26 28.78 26.38
C GLU A 262 51.31 30.30 26.17
N THR A 263 50.76 30.81 25.06
CA THR A 263 50.65 32.25 24.77
C THR A 263 49.84 32.99 25.84
N SER A 264 48.72 32.42 26.30
CA SER A 264 47.93 33.02 27.40
C SER A 264 48.75 33.14 28.69
N SER A 265 49.55 32.13 29.02
CA SER A 265 50.43 32.17 30.21
C SER A 265 51.56 33.19 30.07
N ALA A 266 52.14 33.33 28.87
CA ALA A 266 53.15 34.36 28.58
C ALA A 266 52.57 35.76 28.77
N ILE A 267 51.42 36.05 28.16
CA ILE A 267 50.73 37.35 28.29
C ILE A 267 50.35 37.65 29.75
N GLN A 268 49.93 36.65 30.54
CA GLN A 268 49.63 36.83 31.96
C GLN A 268 50.85 37.27 32.78
N THR A 269 52.06 36.86 32.38
CA THR A 269 53.30 37.22 33.07
C THR A 269 53.72 38.67 32.78
N ASP A 270 53.41 39.15 31.58
CA ASP A 270 53.77 40.50 31.12
C ASP A 270 52.69 41.55 31.44
N VAL A 271 51.57 41.14 32.05
CA VAL A 271 50.41 42.01 32.24
C VAL A 271 50.64 43.17 33.21
N ASP A 272 51.55 42.98 34.17
CA ASP A 272 51.85 43.96 35.22
C ASP A 272 52.73 45.12 34.73
N ASN A 273 53.60 44.89 33.74
CA ASN A 273 54.52 45.90 33.20
C ASN A 273 54.08 46.43 31.82
N GLY A 274 53.19 45.73 31.12
CA GLY A 274 52.70 46.10 29.79
C GLY A 274 53.72 45.88 28.65
N ASP A 275 54.84 45.22 28.93
CA ASP A 275 55.90 44.91 27.96
C ASP A 275 55.71 43.49 27.42
N TYR A 276 54.65 43.32 26.65
CA TYR A 276 54.26 42.03 26.08
C TYR A 276 55.27 41.54 25.04
N ALA A 277 55.81 40.33 25.25
CA ALA A 277 56.73 39.70 24.30
C ALA A 277 56.02 39.21 23.02
N GLU A 278 54.75 38.85 23.14
CA GLU A 278 53.90 38.36 22.06
C GLU A 278 53.24 39.49 21.28
N GLU A 279 53.08 39.34 19.96
CA GLU A 279 52.41 40.33 19.13
C GLU A 279 50.87 40.23 19.26
N ALA A 280 50.21 41.38 19.37
CA ALA A 280 48.75 41.45 19.58
C ALA A 280 47.96 40.80 18.42
N ILE A 281 48.50 40.85 17.20
CA ILE A 281 47.86 40.26 16.01
C ILE A 281 47.93 38.73 16.00
N ASP A 282 48.99 38.14 16.58
CA ASP A 282 49.16 36.69 16.66
C ASP A 282 48.23 36.10 17.72
N TRP A 283 48.12 36.76 18.89
CA TRP A 283 47.07 36.46 19.87
C TRP A 283 45.66 36.54 19.25
N PHE A 284 45.42 37.61 18.48
CA PHE A 284 44.14 37.79 17.79
C PHE A 284 43.85 36.64 16.81
N ALA A 285 44.86 36.20 16.06
CA ALA A 285 44.76 35.11 15.11
C ALA A 285 44.50 33.77 15.81
N LEU A 286 45.25 33.43 16.86
CA LEU A 286 45.08 32.18 17.63
C LEU A 286 43.68 32.10 18.25
N GLN A 287 43.20 33.16 18.88
CA GLN A 287 41.85 33.19 19.43
C GLN A 287 40.77 33.11 18.34
N THR A 288 41.03 33.69 17.16
CA THR A 288 40.13 33.53 16.00
C THR A 288 40.07 32.08 15.51
N GLN A 289 41.20 31.36 15.52
CA GLN A 289 41.25 29.94 15.21
C GLN A 289 40.49 29.11 16.26
N LYS A 290 40.60 29.43 17.57
CA LYS A 290 39.79 28.82 18.63
C LYS A 290 38.29 28.98 18.39
N ILE A 291 37.85 30.20 18.09
CA ILE A 291 36.43 30.48 17.79
C ILE A 291 35.98 29.71 16.54
N SER A 292 36.83 29.58 15.51
CA SER A 292 36.53 28.78 14.32
C SER A 292 36.39 27.30 14.64
N LEU A 293 37.27 26.74 15.49
CA LEU A 293 37.21 25.36 15.96
C LEU A 293 35.87 25.09 16.68
N PHE A 294 35.48 25.93 17.62
CA PHE A 294 34.20 25.79 18.32
C PHE A 294 32.98 26.10 17.44
N SER A 295 33.13 26.89 16.37
CA SER A 295 32.06 27.08 15.38
C SER A 295 31.79 25.80 14.57
N LYS A 296 32.82 24.98 14.32
CA LYS A 296 32.64 23.65 13.72
C LYS A 296 31.90 22.70 14.66
N ALA A 297 32.27 22.70 15.94
CA ALA A 297 31.57 21.93 16.97
C ALA A 297 30.10 22.36 17.11
N GLU A 298 29.83 23.67 17.09
CA GLU A 298 28.49 24.24 17.10
C GLU A 298 27.65 23.75 15.92
N LEU A 299 28.21 23.73 14.71
CA LEU A 299 27.49 23.27 13.52
C LEU A 299 27.04 21.80 13.66
N ILE A 300 27.93 20.93 14.18
CA ILE A 300 27.60 19.52 14.42
C ILE A 300 26.45 19.39 15.42
N VAL A 301 26.54 20.05 16.58
CA VAL A 301 25.49 19.99 17.61
C VAL A 301 24.19 20.62 17.11
N SER A 302 24.26 21.73 16.39
CA SER A 302 23.10 22.41 15.81
C SER A 302 22.38 21.53 14.79
N ASN A 303 23.12 20.80 13.94
CA ASN A 303 22.53 19.87 12.97
C ASN A 303 21.86 18.68 13.66
N ALA A 304 22.53 18.10 14.67
CA ALA A 304 21.95 17.01 15.47
C ALA A 304 20.65 17.46 16.18
N LEU A 305 20.65 18.66 16.76
CA LEU A 305 19.47 19.25 17.39
C LEU A 305 18.37 19.56 16.37
N TRP A 306 18.70 20.06 15.18
CA TRP A 306 17.73 20.30 14.13
C TRP A 306 17.04 19.01 13.70
N HIS A 307 17.80 17.95 13.42
CA HIS A 307 17.25 16.65 13.04
C HIS A 307 16.36 16.05 14.13
N LYS A 308 16.82 16.11 15.39
CA LYS A 308 16.03 15.63 16.54
C LYS A 308 14.74 16.43 16.73
N ALA A 309 14.81 17.76 16.62
CA ALA A 309 13.64 18.63 16.73
C ALA A 309 12.64 18.38 15.59
N ASP A 310 13.10 18.14 14.37
CA ASP A 310 12.24 17.81 13.23
C ASP A 310 11.54 16.46 13.42
N THR A 311 12.29 15.44 13.83
CA THR A 311 11.72 14.12 14.18
C THR A 311 10.67 14.23 15.28
N TYR A 312 10.94 15.02 16.32
CA TYR A 312 10.00 15.26 17.41
C TYR A 312 8.74 16.00 16.92
N LEU A 313 8.89 17.01 16.06
CA LEU A 313 7.79 17.75 15.47
C LEU A 313 6.87 16.83 14.65
N GLN A 314 7.42 15.96 13.81
CA GLN A 314 6.63 14.99 13.03
C GLN A 314 5.87 14.03 13.96
N LYS A 315 6.51 13.56 15.04
CA LYS A 315 5.85 12.73 16.05
C LYS A 315 4.67 13.45 16.71
N GLN A 316 4.83 14.72 17.09
CA GLN A 316 3.75 15.51 17.68
C GLN A 316 2.64 15.82 16.68
N LEU A 317 2.97 16.00 15.38
CA LEU A 317 1.98 16.18 14.33
C LEU A 317 1.10 14.92 14.17
N SER A 318 1.71 13.73 14.16
CA SER A 318 0.96 12.47 14.13
C SER A 318 0.08 12.28 15.36
N LEU A 319 0.59 12.59 16.57
CA LEU A 319 -0.21 12.54 17.81
C LEU A 319 -1.38 13.53 17.79
N LEU A 320 -1.15 14.74 17.28
CA LEU A 320 -2.20 15.75 17.11
C LEU A 320 -3.26 15.31 16.10
N ALA A 321 -2.87 14.68 14.99
CA ALA A 321 -3.80 14.13 14.00
C ALA A 321 -4.68 13.03 14.62
N ILE A 322 -4.08 12.10 15.37
CA ILE A 322 -4.81 11.05 16.11
C ILE A 322 -5.76 11.69 17.14
N ALA A 323 -5.29 12.64 17.94
CA ALA A 323 -6.12 13.31 18.94
C ALA A 323 -7.29 14.08 18.30
N SER A 324 -7.07 14.70 17.12
CA SER A 324 -8.10 15.36 16.33
C SER A 324 -9.14 14.38 15.81
N ALA A 325 -8.72 13.22 15.32
CA ALA A 325 -9.61 12.16 14.85
C ALA A 325 -10.45 11.59 16.00
N ILE A 326 -9.84 11.35 17.17
CA ILE A 326 -10.56 10.89 18.37
C ILE A 326 -11.57 11.95 18.82
N LEU A 327 -11.21 13.23 18.79
CA LEU A 327 -12.13 14.32 19.15
C LEU A 327 -13.30 14.42 18.16
N LEU A 328 -13.05 14.29 16.86
CA LEU A 328 -14.07 14.29 15.82
C LEU A 328 -15.01 13.07 15.96
N LEU A 329 -14.46 11.88 16.17
CA LEU A 329 -15.23 10.68 16.46
C LEU A 329 -16.09 10.85 17.72
N SER A 330 -15.52 11.45 18.77
CA SER A 330 -16.23 11.75 20.02
C SER A 330 -17.42 12.70 19.78
N LEU A 331 -17.25 13.70 18.92
CA LEU A 331 -18.32 14.62 18.52
C LEU A 331 -19.39 13.94 17.67
N ILE A 332 -19.01 13.06 16.74
CA ILE A 332 -19.96 12.26 15.94
C ILE A 332 -20.76 11.35 16.87
N LEU A 333 -20.11 10.63 17.78
CA LEU A 333 -20.79 9.78 18.76
C LEU A 333 -21.71 10.60 19.67
N ALA A 334 -21.30 11.81 20.07
CA ALA A 334 -22.14 12.72 20.84
C ALA A 334 -23.39 13.14 20.06
N TYR A 335 -23.23 13.50 18.79
CA TYR A 335 -24.33 13.85 17.91
C TYR A 335 -25.26 12.66 17.68
N LEU A 336 -24.71 11.49 17.37
CA LEU A 336 -25.47 10.27 17.11
C LEU A 336 -26.20 9.79 18.36
N GLY A 337 -25.53 9.82 19.52
CA GLY A 337 -26.13 9.50 20.81
C GLY A 337 -27.24 10.48 21.19
N TYR A 338 -27.06 11.78 20.92
CA TYR A 338 -28.10 12.79 21.13
C TYR A 338 -29.28 12.61 20.18
N SER A 339 -29.03 12.40 18.87
CA SER A 339 -30.07 12.19 17.87
C SER A 339 -30.84 10.92 18.18
N THR A 340 -30.15 9.79 18.39
CA THR A 340 -30.77 8.49 18.70
C THR A 340 -31.59 8.58 19.98
N ALA A 341 -31.08 9.21 21.05
CA ALA A 341 -31.85 9.39 22.27
C ALA A 341 -33.10 10.26 22.05
N ARG A 342 -33.01 11.29 21.20
CA ARG A 342 -34.13 12.14 20.81
C ARG A 342 -35.16 11.38 19.95
N ASP A 343 -34.69 10.64 18.95
CA ASP A 343 -35.52 9.85 18.04
C ASP A 343 -36.22 8.72 18.80
N ILE A 344 -35.53 7.99 19.68
CA ILE A 344 -36.16 6.99 20.55
C ILE A 344 -37.21 7.64 21.44
N THR A 345 -36.91 8.81 22.03
CA THR A 345 -37.89 9.52 22.86
C THR A 345 -39.12 9.93 22.05
N ARG A 346 -38.92 10.40 20.80
CA ARG A 346 -40.02 10.75 19.88
C ARG A 346 -40.82 9.53 19.46
N ASN A 347 -40.16 8.44 19.07
CA ASN A 347 -40.81 7.21 18.64
C ASN A 347 -41.62 6.56 19.77
N ILE A 348 -41.11 6.61 21.01
CA ILE A 348 -41.88 6.18 22.18
C ILE A 348 -43.16 7.01 22.31
N GLN A 349 -43.09 8.33 22.08
CA GLN A 349 -44.25 9.22 22.14
C GLN A 349 -45.23 8.99 20.97
N GLU A 350 -44.72 8.80 19.75
CA GLU A 350 -45.57 8.49 18.59
C GLU A 350 -46.25 7.12 18.72
N LEU A 351 -45.54 6.12 19.26
CA LEU A 351 -46.12 4.80 19.55
C LEU A 351 -47.19 4.89 20.65
N GLU A 352 -46.95 5.72 21.66
CA GLU A 352 -47.94 6.04 22.70
C GLU A 352 -49.19 6.66 22.08
N ASP A 353 -49.03 7.63 21.17
CA ASP A 353 -50.14 8.27 20.45
C ASP A 353 -50.90 7.29 19.54
N VAL A 354 -50.19 6.42 18.82
CA VAL A 354 -50.80 5.39 17.94
C VAL A 354 -51.55 4.35 18.75
N LEU A 355 -50.98 3.86 19.87
CA LEU A 355 -51.66 2.90 20.74
C LEU A 355 -52.92 3.54 21.35
N ASN A 356 -52.83 4.79 21.81
CA ASN A 356 -53.98 5.51 22.36
C ASN A 356 -55.04 5.79 21.29
N LYS A 357 -54.64 6.08 20.05
CA LYS A 357 -55.56 6.21 18.92
C LYS A 357 -56.21 4.88 18.55
N ALA A 358 -55.47 3.77 18.51
CA ALA A 358 -56.02 2.45 18.22
C ALA A 358 -57.01 1.98 19.30
N VAL A 359 -56.74 2.30 20.56
CA VAL A 359 -57.67 2.08 21.69
C VAL A 359 -58.94 2.94 21.52
N ALA A 360 -58.82 4.18 21.04
CA ALA A 360 -59.95 5.05 20.76
C ALA A 360 -60.78 4.59 19.54
N ASP A 361 -60.12 4.23 18.44
CA ASP A 361 -60.75 3.77 17.20
C ASP A 361 -61.47 2.42 17.42
N MET A 362 -60.91 1.52 18.24
CA MET A 362 -61.63 0.30 18.63
C MET A 362 -62.84 0.59 19.51
N LYS A 363 -62.80 1.60 20.41
CA LYS A 363 -63.96 2.00 21.23
C LYS A 363 -65.14 2.53 20.39
N GLU A 364 -64.89 3.05 19.18
CA GLU A 364 -65.93 3.50 18.25
C GLU A 364 -66.52 2.36 17.39
N SER A 365 -65.83 1.22 17.28
CA SER A 365 -66.34 0.05 16.55
C SER A 365 -67.28 -0.77 17.43
N ASP A 366 -68.50 -1.09 16.96
CA ASP A 366 -69.58 -1.82 17.65
C ASP A 366 -69.24 -3.26 18.10
N GLN A 367 -67.96 -3.65 18.06
CA GLN A 367 -67.43 -4.95 18.44
C GLN A 367 -66.79 -4.97 19.85
N TYR A 368 -67.17 -4.03 20.72
CA TYR A 368 -66.72 -4.00 22.12
C TYR A 368 -67.70 -4.74 23.06
N LEU A 369 -67.67 -6.07 23.06
CA LEU A 369 -68.39 -6.89 24.04
C LEU A 369 -67.57 -8.10 24.50
N SER A 370 -66.55 -7.82 25.32
CA SER A 370 -66.03 -8.77 26.32
C SER A 370 -65.45 -8.01 27.50
N ALA A 371 -65.79 -8.43 28.72
CA ALA A 371 -65.77 -7.64 29.95
C ALA A 371 -64.39 -7.33 30.57
N ASP A 372 -63.26 -7.55 29.89
CA ASP A 372 -61.91 -7.39 30.48
C ASP A 372 -61.10 -6.18 29.96
N THR A 373 -61.60 -5.41 28.98
CA THR A 373 -60.85 -4.31 28.34
C THR A 373 -61.37 -2.90 28.68
N ALA A 374 -62.34 -2.79 29.59
CA ALA A 374 -63.00 -1.53 29.95
C ALA A 374 -62.15 -0.54 30.79
N HIS A 375 -60.89 -0.90 31.12
CA HIS A 375 -60.04 -0.11 32.03
C HIS A 375 -58.83 0.56 31.37
N ILE A 376 -58.59 0.35 30.06
CA ILE A 376 -57.46 1.00 29.37
C ILE A 376 -57.89 2.41 28.93
N GLU A 377 -57.53 3.40 29.73
CA GLU A 377 -57.66 4.83 29.42
C GLU A 377 -56.27 5.46 29.49
N ASN A 378 -55.64 5.59 28.32
CA ASN A 378 -54.30 6.17 28.09
C ASN A 378 -53.13 5.28 28.53
N ILE A 379 -52.55 4.58 27.56
CA ILE A 379 -51.30 3.82 27.69
C ILE A 379 -50.14 4.82 27.79
N GLU A 380 -49.42 4.85 28.91
CA GLU A 380 -48.21 5.67 29.12
C GLU A 380 -46.95 4.78 29.15
N LEU A 381 -46.28 4.67 27.99
CA LEU A 381 -45.14 3.77 27.78
C LEU A 381 -43.87 4.14 28.58
N ASP A 382 -43.85 5.31 29.23
CA ASP A 382 -42.73 5.77 30.07
C ASP A 382 -42.76 5.15 31.49
N THR A 383 -43.79 4.37 31.81
CA THR A 383 -43.98 3.66 33.09
C THR A 383 -44.09 2.14 32.90
N HIS A 384 -43.70 1.37 33.92
CA HIS A 384 -43.78 -0.09 33.87
C HIS A 384 -45.22 -0.60 33.73
N GLU A 385 -46.18 0.05 34.39
CA GLU A 385 -47.59 -0.32 34.30
C GLU A 385 -48.17 -0.03 32.90
N GLY A 386 -47.87 1.11 32.29
CA GLY A 386 -48.34 1.42 30.93
C GLY A 386 -47.76 0.50 29.85
N THR A 387 -46.49 0.05 29.98
CA THR A 387 -45.95 -0.97 29.06
C THR A 387 -46.69 -2.30 29.16
N LYS A 388 -47.11 -2.71 30.36
CA LYS A 388 -47.84 -3.96 30.60
C LYS A 388 -49.26 -3.92 30.03
N GLU A 389 -49.91 -2.77 30.06
CA GLU A 389 -51.21 -2.53 29.42
C GLU A 389 -51.11 -2.57 27.89
N ALA A 390 -50.04 -1.98 27.33
CA ALA A 390 -49.74 -2.07 25.89
C ALA A 390 -49.55 -3.53 25.42
N TYR A 391 -48.86 -4.36 26.21
CA TYR A 391 -48.66 -5.78 25.87
C TYR A 391 -49.98 -6.57 25.85
N LYS A 392 -50.89 -6.35 26.80
CA LYS A 392 -52.22 -6.99 26.80
C LYS A 392 -53.07 -6.57 25.59
N PHE A 393 -52.98 -5.30 25.20
CA PHE A 393 -53.67 -4.78 24.02
C PHE A 393 -53.11 -5.39 22.72
N LEU A 394 -51.78 -5.44 22.59
CA LEU A 394 -51.11 -6.07 21.45
C LEU A 394 -51.39 -7.57 21.36
N GLU A 395 -51.47 -8.28 22.49
CA GLU A 395 -51.82 -9.72 22.53
C GLU A 395 -53.20 -9.99 21.91
N THR A 396 -54.17 -9.11 22.15
CA THR A 396 -55.53 -9.20 21.59
C THR A 396 -55.54 -8.88 20.08
N LEU A 397 -54.72 -7.92 19.63
CA LEU A 397 -54.56 -7.58 18.20
C LEU A 397 -53.83 -8.69 17.41
N VAL A 398 -52.82 -9.30 18.02
CA VAL A 398 -52.04 -10.41 17.44
C VAL A 398 -52.90 -11.66 17.23
N GLU A 399 -53.88 -11.91 18.09
CA GLU A 399 -54.86 -12.99 17.90
C GLU A 399 -55.75 -12.78 16.66
N THR A 400 -56.02 -11.53 16.29
CA THR A 400 -56.86 -11.15 15.14
C THR A 400 -56.05 -11.06 13.84
N ALA A 401 -54.78 -10.66 13.89
CA ALA A 401 -53.87 -10.55 12.73
C ALA A 401 -53.33 -11.90 12.21
N LYS A 402 -53.60 -12.99 12.94
CA LYS A 402 -53.19 -14.37 12.60
C LYS A 402 -53.89 -14.92 11.35
N GLU A 403 -54.94 -14.28 10.84
CA GLU A 403 -55.72 -14.78 9.72
C GLU A 403 -55.14 -14.47 8.33
N ASP A 404 -54.50 -13.33 8.09
CA ASP A 404 -54.24 -12.93 6.69
C ASP A 404 -52.76 -13.00 6.29
N LYS A 405 -52.38 -14.18 5.81
CA LYS A 405 -51.63 -14.49 4.56
C LYS A 405 -50.45 -13.63 4.07
N GLN A 406 -50.37 -12.33 4.36
CA GLN A 406 -49.28 -11.40 4.01
C GLN A 406 -47.98 -11.72 4.76
N ILE A 407 -48.08 -12.30 5.97
CA ILE A 407 -46.93 -12.71 6.81
C ILE A 407 -46.05 -13.75 6.08
N ALA A 408 -46.61 -14.58 5.20
CA ALA A 408 -45.86 -15.63 4.52
C ALA A 408 -44.90 -15.11 3.44
N LEU A 409 -45.25 -14.04 2.71
CA LEU A 409 -44.40 -13.47 1.65
C LEU A 409 -43.35 -12.50 2.21
N GLN A 410 -43.72 -11.66 3.18
CA GLN A 410 -42.79 -10.75 3.85
C GLN A 410 -41.77 -11.49 4.73
N ALA A 411 -42.11 -12.64 5.32
CA ALA A 411 -41.16 -13.45 6.09
C ALA A 411 -40.03 -14.03 5.21
N ASN A 412 -40.30 -14.40 3.95
CA ASN A 412 -39.27 -14.98 3.08
C ASN A 412 -38.30 -13.91 2.53
N GLU A 413 -38.83 -12.74 2.20
CA GLU A 413 -38.04 -11.59 1.75
C GLU A 413 -37.24 -10.95 2.89
N ALA A 414 -37.84 -10.83 4.09
CA ALA A 414 -37.14 -10.41 5.31
C ALA A 414 -36.10 -11.43 5.78
N LYS A 415 -36.34 -12.74 5.65
CA LYS A 415 -35.34 -13.80 5.93
C LYS A 415 -34.12 -13.66 5.02
N SER A 416 -34.33 -13.44 3.72
CA SER A 416 -33.25 -13.28 2.75
C SER A 416 -32.46 -11.98 2.95
N LEU A 417 -33.15 -10.86 3.24
CA LEU A 417 -32.53 -9.57 3.53
C LEU A 417 -31.78 -9.58 4.87
N PHE A 418 -32.33 -10.25 5.89
CA PHE A 418 -31.69 -10.44 7.19
C PHE A 418 -30.40 -11.26 7.07
N LEU A 419 -30.42 -12.36 6.32
CA LEU A 419 -29.22 -13.19 6.12
C LEU A 419 -28.14 -12.45 5.33
N ALA A 420 -28.51 -11.68 4.29
CA ALA A 420 -27.58 -10.83 3.55
C ALA A 420 -26.95 -9.74 4.43
N ASN A 421 -27.75 -9.03 5.22
CA ASN A 421 -27.26 -7.99 6.14
C ASN A 421 -26.40 -8.59 7.26
N MET A 422 -26.81 -9.71 7.86
CA MET A 422 -26.02 -10.41 8.87
C MET A 422 -24.70 -10.92 8.30
N SER A 423 -24.65 -11.40 7.06
CA SER A 423 -23.38 -11.76 6.45
C SER A 423 -22.44 -10.57 6.33
N HIS A 424 -22.94 -9.38 5.98
CA HIS A 424 -22.13 -8.17 5.89
C HIS A 424 -21.65 -7.69 7.28
N GLU A 425 -22.54 -7.74 8.27
CA GLU A 425 -22.27 -7.39 9.67
C GLU A 425 -21.34 -8.38 10.39
N ILE A 426 -21.29 -9.64 9.95
CA ILE A 426 -20.33 -10.63 10.49
C ILE A 426 -19.02 -10.60 9.71
N ARG A 427 -19.05 -10.38 8.37
CA ARG A 427 -17.83 -10.30 7.54
C ARG A 427 -16.97 -9.09 7.90
N THR A 428 -17.56 -7.95 8.22
CA THR A 428 -16.83 -6.71 8.57
C THR A 428 -15.92 -6.88 9.80
N PRO A 429 -16.41 -7.33 10.98
CA PRO A 429 -15.54 -7.59 12.12
C PRO A 429 -14.61 -8.78 11.88
N LEU A 430 -15.01 -9.78 11.10
CA LEU A 430 -14.20 -10.97 10.82
C LEU A 430 -13.01 -10.67 9.91
N ASN A 431 -13.19 -9.84 8.87
CA ASN A 431 -12.10 -9.31 8.06
C ASN A 431 -11.16 -8.41 8.89
N GLY A 432 -11.71 -7.71 9.89
CA GLY A 432 -10.90 -7.01 10.89
C GLY A 432 -10.05 -7.96 11.73
N ILE A 433 -10.63 -9.06 12.23
CA ILE A 433 -9.91 -10.09 12.98
C ILE A 433 -8.80 -10.71 12.11
N VAL A 434 -9.12 -11.13 10.88
CA VAL A 434 -8.15 -11.70 9.92
C VAL A 434 -7.05 -10.67 9.56
N GLY A 435 -7.41 -9.40 9.36
CA GLY A 435 -6.43 -8.34 9.12
C GLY A 435 -5.50 -8.11 10.31
N PHE A 436 -6.02 -8.16 11.54
CA PHE A 436 -5.19 -8.04 12.73
C PHE A 436 -4.33 -9.28 12.99
N THR A 437 -4.80 -10.49 12.70
CA THR A 437 -3.97 -11.71 12.79
C THR A 437 -2.84 -11.69 11.76
N GLU A 438 -3.09 -11.18 10.55
CA GLU A 438 -2.08 -11.01 9.50
C GLU A 438 -1.03 -9.94 9.85
N ILE A 439 -1.45 -8.81 10.43
CA ILE A 439 -0.53 -7.79 10.97
C ILE A 439 0.30 -8.38 12.12
N LEU A 440 -0.31 -9.10 13.06
CA LEU A 440 0.43 -9.73 14.16
C LEU A 440 1.42 -10.77 13.64
N ARG A 441 1.07 -11.52 12.60
CA ARG A 441 1.96 -12.48 11.93
C ARG A 441 3.20 -11.83 11.31
N SER A 442 3.12 -10.56 10.94
CA SER A 442 4.26 -9.78 10.41
C SER A 442 5.21 -9.25 11.51
N THR A 443 4.94 -9.54 12.79
CA THR A 443 5.77 -9.15 13.94
C THR A 443 6.59 -10.33 14.48
N ASP A 444 7.55 -10.05 15.37
CA ASP A 444 8.35 -11.08 16.04
C ASP A 444 7.51 -11.83 17.10
N LEU A 445 6.94 -12.98 16.70
CA LEU A 445 6.10 -13.83 17.55
C LEU A 445 6.84 -15.07 18.07
N ASP A 446 6.57 -15.45 19.31
CA ASP A 446 7.00 -16.73 19.88
C ASP A 446 6.16 -17.92 19.37
N ALA A 447 6.57 -19.15 19.72
CA ALA A 447 5.93 -20.37 19.23
C ALA A 447 4.49 -20.55 19.72
N GLU A 448 4.17 -20.11 20.94
CA GLU A 448 2.85 -20.24 21.56
C GLU A 448 1.89 -19.19 20.96
N GLN A 449 2.36 -17.96 20.76
CA GLN A 449 1.63 -16.88 20.08
C GLN A 449 1.29 -17.24 18.63
N ARG A 450 2.21 -17.91 17.92
CA ARG A 450 1.98 -18.41 16.56
C ARG A 450 0.93 -19.51 16.52
N GLU A 451 0.92 -20.40 17.51
CA GLU A 451 -0.12 -21.43 17.63
C GLU A 451 -1.49 -20.82 17.90
N PHE A 452 -1.60 -19.83 18.79
CA PHE A 452 -2.87 -19.11 19.02
C PHE A 452 -3.37 -18.38 17.78
N LEU A 453 -2.48 -17.71 17.03
CA LEU A 453 -2.85 -17.06 15.78
C LEU A 453 -3.35 -18.06 14.74
N ASN A 454 -2.65 -19.19 14.56
CA ASN A 454 -3.10 -20.26 13.66
C ASN A 454 -4.50 -20.80 14.04
N ILE A 455 -4.80 -20.91 15.34
CA ILE A 455 -6.12 -21.34 15.83
C ILE A 455 -7.19 -20.28 15.53
N ILE A 456 -6.89 -19.00 15.72
CA ILE A 456 -7.82 -17.89 15.45
C ILE A 456 -8.11 -17.80 13.94
N ASP A 457 -7.08 -17.89 13.09
CA ASP A 457 -7.23 -17.88 11.62
C ASP A 457 -8.11 -19.03 11.16
N LYS A 458 -7.78 -20.26 11.57
CA LYS A 458 -8.55 -21.45 11.19
C LYS A 458 -10.00 -21.40 11.67
N SER A 459 -10.24 -20.79 12.83
CA SER A 459 -11.59 -20.57 13.35
C SER A 459 -12.35 -19.50 12.57
N SER A 460 -11.65 -18.45 12.12
CA SER A 460 -12.22 -17.34 11.35
C SER A 460 -12.59 -17.76 9.93
N GLU A 461 -11.70 -18.50 9.25
CA GLU A 461 -11.96 -19.10 7.94
C GLU A 461 -13.13 -20.07 7.98
N ASN A 462 -13.20 -20.93 9.00
CA ASN A 462 -14.33 -21.83 9.18
C ASN A 462 -15.63 -21.05 9.35
N LEU A 463 -15.65 -19.98 10.17
CA LEU A 463 -16.84 -19.16 10.36
C LEU A 463 -17.28 -18.46 9.06
N LEU A 464 -16.35 -17.94 8.26
CA LEU A 464 -16.64 -17.37 6.93
C LEU A 464 -17.30 -18.41 6.02
N SER A 465 -16.76 -19.64 6.00
CA SER A 465 -17.32 -20.74 5.22
C SER A 465 -18.76 -21.05 5.65
N ILE A 466 -19.03 -21.13 6.96
CA ILE A 466 -20.39 -21.37 7.49
C ILE A 466 -21.37 -20.30 7.02
N ILE A 467 -20.98 -19.02 7.07
CA ILE A 467 -21.83 -17.90 6.67
C ILE A 467 -22.12 -17.96 5.18
N ASN A 468 -21.10 -18.20 4.36
CA ASN A 468 -21.26 -18.33 2.91
C ASN A 468 -22.21 -19.48 2.57
N ASN A 469 -22.08 -20.64 3.22
CA ASN A 469 -22.97 -21.78 3.03
C ASN A 469 -24.44 -21.45 3.40
N ILE A 470 -24.67 -20.69 4.47
CA ILE A 470 -26.02 -20.26 4.86
C ILE A 470 -26.60 -19.29 3.82
N LEU A 471 -25.80 -18.37 3.31
CA LEU A 471 -26.21 -17.45 2.26
C LEU A 471 -26.56 -18.18 0.96
N ASP A 472 -25.73 -19.12 0.55
CA ASP A 472 -25.96 -19.89 -0.68
C ASP A 472 -27.25 -20.69 -0.57
N LEU A 473 -27.50 -21.35 0.56
CA LEU A 473 -28.79 -22.01 0.81
C LEU A 473 -29.97 -21.03 0.71
N SER A 474 -29.85 -19.83 1.28
CA SER A 474 -30.91 -18.81 1.20
C SER A 474 -31.14 -18.31 -0.23
N LYS A 475 -30.07 -18.19 -1.04
CA LYS A 475 -30.18 -17.81 -2.45
C LYS A 475 -30.82 -18.92 -3.29
N ILE A 476 -30.53 -20.18 -2.99
CA ILE A 476 -31.16 -21.35 -3.61
C ILE A 476 -32.65 -21.38 -3.29
N GLU A 477 -33.03 -21.28 -2.00
CA GLU A 477 -34.44 -21.29 -1.56
C GLU A 477 -35.26 -20.15 -2.19
N SER A 478 -34.62 -19.06 -2.58
CA SER A 478 -35.25 -17.89 -3.22
C SER A 478 -35.16 -17.89 -4.76
N ASN A 479 -34.65 -18.96 -5.39
CA ASN A 479 -34.42 -19.07 -6.84
C ASN A 479 -33.59 -17.90 -7.42
N LYS A 480 -32.61 -17.41 -6.65
CA LYS A 480 -31.73 -16.29 -7.03
C LYS A 480 -30.34 -16.73 -7.52
N ILE A 481 -30.05 -18.03 -7.57
CA ILE A 481 -28.78 -18.54 -8.10
C ILE A 481 -28.89 -18.73 -9.61
N GLU A 482 -27.90 -18.21 -10.33
CA GLU A 482 -27.69 -18.40 -11.76
C GLU A 482 -26.43 -19.25 -11.92
N ILE A 483 -26.49 -20.24 -12.83
CA ILE A 483 -25.36 -21.10 -13.17
C ILE A 483 -24.66 -20.48 -14.37
N GLU A 484 -23.36 -20.24 -14.25
CA GLU A 484 -22.57 -19.68 -15.33
C GLU A 484 -22.38 -20.71 -16.46
N ASN A 485 -22.13 -20.22 -17.67
CA ASN A 485 -21.90 -21.09 -18.82
C ASN A 485 -20.71 -20.60 -19.64
N ILE A 486 -19.52 -20.73 -19.03
CA ILE A 486 -18.24 -20.24 -19.56
C ILE A 486 -17.38 -21.39 -20.09
N VAL A 487 -16.45 -21.09 -20.98
CA VAL A 487 -15.48 -22.07 -21.49
C VAL A 487 -14.29 -22.16 -20.54
N PHE A 488 -13.96 -23.35 -20.04
CA PHE A 488 -12.89 -23.57 -19.08
C PHE A 488 -12.04 -24.80 -19.43
N ASP A 489 -10.84 -24.88 -18.86
CA ASP A 489 -9.98 -26.06 -18.96
C ASP A 489 -10.34 -27.09 -17.88
N ALA A 490 -10.92 -28.21 -18.29
CA ALA A 490 -11.47 -29.18 -17.36
C ALA A 490 -10.40 -29.88 -16.53
N ALA A 491 -9.23 -30.17 -17.12
CA ALA A 491 -8.14 -30.80 -16.40
C ALA A 491 -7.56 -29.85 -15.35
N GLU A 492 -7.28 -28.60 -15.72
CA GLU A 492 -6.71 -27.59 -14.81
C GLU A 492 -7.65 -27.32 -13.62
N GLU A 493 -8.94 -27.09 -13.89
CA GLU A 493 -9.90 -26.74 -12.83
C GLU A 493 -10.17 -27.89 -11.87
N PHE A 494 -10.42 -29.10 -12.38
CA PHE A 494 -10.76 -30.24 -11.53
C PHE A 494 -9.55 -30.79 -10.80
N GLU A 495 -8.37 -30.83 -11.43
CA GLU A 495 -7.14 -31.28 -10.76
C GLU A 495 -6.76 -30.36 -9.59
N SER A 496 -6.88 -29.03 -9.77
CA SER A 496 -6.58 -28.07 -8.70
C SER A 496 -7.45 -28.26 -7.45
N ALA A 497 -8.70 -28.70 -7.62
CA ALA A 497 -9.59 -29.04 -6.51
C ALA A 497 -9.06 -30.23 -5.69
N VAL A 498 -8.49 -31.24 -6.35
CA VAL A 498 -7.94 -32.43 -5.68
C VAL A 498 -6.63 -32.11 -4.98
N GLU A 499 -5.76 -31.34 -5.64
CA GLU A 499 -4.46 -30.96 -5.09
C GLU A 499 -4.57 -30.20 -3.77
N THR A 500 -5.60 -29.36 -3.64
CA THR A 500 -5.91 -28.62 -2.40
C THR A 500 -6.05 -29.55 -1.17
N TYR A 501 -6.50 -30.80 -1.38
CA TYR A 501 -6.73 -31.77 -0.31
C TYR A 501 -5.66 -32.86 -0.20
N ALA A 502 -4.65 -32.85 -1.08
CA ALA A 502 -3.59 -33.85 -1.09
C ALA A 502 -2.81 -33.90 0.23
N VAL A 503 -2.48 -32.73 0.81
CA VAL A 503 -1.75 -32.65 2.09
C VAL A 503 -2.56 -33.22 3.25
N GLY A 504 -3.85 -32.86 3.34
CA GLY A 504 -4.73 -33.36 4.40
C GLY A 504 -4.99 -34.87 4.32
N ALA A 505 -5.01 -35.44 3.11
CA ALA A 505 -5.03 -36.89 2.91
C ALA A 505 -3.70 -37.53 3.36
N ALA A 506 -2.56 -36.94 2.99
CA ALA A 506 -1.23 -37.43 3.35
C ALA A 506 -0.96 -37.42 4.87
N GLU A 507 -1.46 -36.43 5.61
CA GLU A 507 -1.36 -36.37 7.08
C GLU A 507 -2.04 -37.58 7.75
N LYS A 508 -3.17 -38.04 7.19
CA LYS A 508 -3.86 -39.25 7.63
C LYS A 508 -3.35 -40.53 6.95
N ASN A 509 -2.29 -40.42 6.16
CA ASN A 509 -1.77 -41.52 5.34
C ASN A 509 -2.86 -42.17 4.47
N ILE A 510 -3.81 -41.38 3.97
CA ILE A 510 -4.87 -41.83 3.07
C ILE A 510 -4.33 -41.83 1.65
N ASP A 511 -4.53 -42.94 0.93
CA ASP A 511 -4.18 -43.07 -0.49
C ASP A 511 -5.26 -42.38 -1.34
N LEU A 512 -4.97 -41.16 -1.78
CA LEU A 512 -5.86 -40.32 -2.60
C LEU A 512 -5.55 -40.54 -4.09
N ASN A 513 -6.44 -41.26 -4.77
CA ASN A 513 -6.34 -41.58 -6.19
C ASN A 513 -7.27 -40.70 -7.03
N PHE A 514 -6.78 -40.24 -8.17
CA PHE A 514 -7.52 -39.42 -9.12
C PHE A 514 -7.45 -40.03 -10.53
N TYR A 515 -8.58 -40.06 -11.21
CA TYR A 515 -8.68 -40.46 -12.62
C TYR A 515 -9.62 -39.52 -13.37
N MET A 516 -9.16 -39.01 -14.49
CA MET A 516 -9.98 -38.29 -15.46
C MET A 516 -9.82 -38.96 -16.81
N ASP A 517 -10.94 -39.32 -17.43
CA ASP A 517 -10.96 -39.93 -18.75
C ASP A 517 -10.31 -38.99 -19.78
N PRO A 518 -9.18 -39.38 -20.41
CA PRO A 518 -8.43 -38.52 -21.31
C PRO A 518 -9.15 -38.27 -22.65
N THR A 519 -10.27 -38.94 -22.90
CA THR A 519 -11.13 -38.71 -24.07
C THR A 519 -12.08 -37.51 -23.88
N ILE A 520 -12.20 -36.98 -22.67
CA ILE A 520 -12.93 -35.74 -22.39
C ILE A 520 -12.19 -34.57 -23.04
N SER A 521 -12.92 -33.69 -23.74
CA SER A 521 -12.32 -32.49 -24.33
C SER A 521 -11.64 -31.63 -23.25
N PRO A 522 -10.41 -31.11 -23.48
CA PRO A 522 -9.77 -30.18 -22.55
C PRO A 522 -10.63 -28.94 -22.28
N LYS A 523 -11.35 -28.45 -23.29
CA LYS A 523 -12.23 -27.29 -23.18
C LYS A 523 -13.68 -27.72 -23.08
N LEU A 524 -14.28 -27.47 -21.93
CA LEU A 524 -15.70 -27.69 -21.64
C LEU A 524 -16.40 -26.35 -21.39
N LYS A 525 -17.70 -26.31 -21.63
CA LYS A 525 -18.55 -25.17 -21.30
C LYS A 525 -19.49 -25.50 -20.14
N GLY A 526 -19.51 -24.64 -19.11
CA GLY A 526 -20.32 -24.79 -17.90
C GLY A 526 -19.84 -23.87 -16.79
N ASP A 527 -20.17 -24.21 -15.55
CA ASP A 527 -19.77 -23.46 -14.35
C ASP A 527 -18.65 -24.21 -13.60
N PRO A 528 -17.36 -23.91 -13.87
CA PRO A 528 -16.25 -24.62 -13.23
C PRO A 528 -16.24 -24.39 -11.72
N THR A 529 -16.61 -23.19 -11.26
CA THR A 529 -16.59 -22.80 -9.85
C THR A 529 -17.55 -23.64 -9.03
N LYS A 530 -18.79 -23.81 -9.49
CA LYS A 530 -19.80 -24.63 -8.78
C LYS A 530 -19.49 -26.11 -8.83
N ILE A 531 -18.97 -26.62 -9.94
CA ILE A 531 -18.52 -28.02 -10.02
C ILE A 531 -17.36 -28.27 -9.04
N LYS A 532 -16.40 -27.34 -8.98
CA LYS A 532 -15.26 -27.41 -8.06
C LYS A 532 -15.71 -27.38 -6.60
N GLU A 533 -16.66 -26.52 -6.24
CA GLU A 533 -17.28 -26.49 -4.91
C GLU A 533 -17.89 -27.84 -4.52
N ILE A 534 -18.59 -28.51 -5.44
CA ILE A 534 -19.15 -29.85 -5.22
C ILE A 534 -18.03 -30.87 -4.96
N ILE A 535 -16.99 -30.90 -5.80
CA ILE A 535 -15.86 -31.84 -5.66
C ILE A 535 -15.14 -31.63 -4.33
N ILE A 536 -14.83 -30.39 -3.97
CA ILE A 536 -14.17 -29.99 -2.72
C ILE A 536 -14.98 -30.47 -1.50
N ASN A 537 -16.29 -30.26 -1.51
CA ASN A 537 -17.15 -30.69 -0.41
C ASN A 537 -17.20 -32.22 -0.27
N LEU A 538 -17.32 -32.95 -1.38
CA LEU A 538 -17.32 -34.42 -1.37
C LEU A 538 -15.96 -35.00 -0.92
N LEU A 539 -14.84 -34.44 -1.39
CA LEU A 539 -13.49 -34.85 -0.99
C LEU A 539 -13.21 -34.56 0.49
N SER A 540 -13.59 -33.38 0.97
CA SER A 540 -13.45 -33.01 2.40
C SER A 540 -14.20 -33.98 3.30
N ASN A 541 -15.43 -34.36 2.92
CA ASN A 541 -16.20 -35.37 3.64
C ASN A 541 -15.54 -36.75 3.58
N ALA A 542 -15.07 -37.19 2.42
CA ALA A 542 -14.35 -38.45 2.27
C ALA A 542 -13.11 -38.52 3.19
N ILE A 543 -12.27 -37.49 3.22
CA ILE A 543 -11.07 -37.41 4.09
C ILE A 543 -11.46 -37.39 5.57
N LYS A 544 -12.58 -36.74 5.91
CA LYS A 544 -13.06 -36.63 7.29
C LYS A 544 -13.49 -37.99 7.84
N PHE A 545 -14.22 -38.78 7.06
CA PHE A 545 -14.84 -40.05 7.48
C PHE A 545 -14.02 -41.30 7.16
N THR A 546 -12.95 -41.15 6.39
CA THR A 546 -11.94 -42.20 6.19
C THR A 546 -10.95 -42.23 7.35
N SER A 547 -10.66 -43.42 7.84
CA SER A 547 -9.68 -43.64 8.92
C SER A 547 -8.24 -43.52 8.42
N TYR A 548 -7.28 -43.43 9.35
CA TYR A 548 -5.85 -43.41 9.02
C TYR A 548 -5.45 -44.63 8.18
N GLY A 549 -4.75 -44.43 7.07
CA GLY A 549 -4.39 -45.52 6.16
C GLY A 549 -5.48 -45.96 5.16
N GLY A 550 -6.58 -45.22 5.05
CA GLY A 550 -7.67 -45.54 4.12
C GLY A 550 -7.39 -45.18 2.65
N THR A 551 -8.40 -45.31 1.79
CA THR A 551 -8.32 -45.05 0.35
C THR A 551 -9.48 -44.18 -0.09
N ILE A 552 -9.20 -43.20 -0.95
CA ILE A 552 -10.19 -42.32 -1.57
C ILE A 552 -9.93 -42.29 -3.07
N ASN A 553 -10.97 -42.47 -3.88
CA ASN A 553 -10.89 -42.54 -5.32
C ASN A 553 -11.85 -41.51 -5.93
N LEU A 554 -11.32 -40.50 -6.63
CA LEU A 554 -12.10 -39.60 -7.48
C LEU A 554 -11.96 -40.03 -8.94
N LYS A 555 -13.09 -40.27 -9.61
CA LYS A 555 -13.19 -40.63 -11.02
C LYS A 555 -14.05 -39.64 -11.78
N ILE A 556 -13.57 -39.20 -12.93
CA ILE A 556 -14.30 -38.36 -13.88
C ILE A 556 -14.32 -39.10 -15.22
N GLU A 557 -15.50 -39.49 -15.67
CA GLU A 557 -15.66 -40.38 -16.84
C GLU A 557 -16.70 -39.81 -17.81
N LYS A 558 -16.45 -39.98 -19.11
CA LYS A 558 -17.45 -39.68 -20.15
C LYS A 558 -18.46 -40.82 -20.22
N VAL A 559 -19.75 -40.51 -20.05
CA VAL A 559 -20.81 -41.51 -20.18
C VAL A 559 -21.03 -41.80 -21.67
N LYS A 560 -21.00 -43.07 -22.06
CA LYS A 560 -21.31 -43.49 -23.44
C LYS A 560 -22.80 -43.24 -23.72
N GLU A 561 -23.11 -42.24 -24.53
CA GLU A 561 -24.46 -41.98 -25.05
C GLU A 561 -24.57 -42.38 -26.54
N ASP A 562 -25.80 -42.62 -27.00
CA ASP A 562 -26.12 -42.96 -28.39
C ASP A 562 -25.63 -41.84 -29.36
N GLU A 563 -25.06 -42.24 -30.50
CA GLU A 563 -24.50 -41.33 -31.51
C GLU A 563 -25.51 -40.23 -31.91
N GLY A 564 -25.24 -38.97 -31.55
CA GLY A 564 -26.00 -37.81 -32.03
C GLY A 564 -26.27 -36.68 -31.02
N THR A 565 -25.95 -36.82 -29.74
CA THR A 565 -26.07 -35.72 -28.77
C THR A 565 -24.83 -34.82 -28.78
N THR A 566 -25.03 -33.50 -28.92
CA THR A 566 -23.97 -32.47 -28.93
C THR A 566 -23.34 -32.22 -27.56
N ASN A 567 -23.95 -32.70 -26.47
CA ASN A 567 -23.53 -32.43 -25.09
C ASN A 567 -23.28 -33.74 -24.34
N PRO A 568 -22.04 -34.26 -24.27
CA PRO A 568 -21.78 -35.47 -23.51
C PRO A 568 -22.04 -35.29 -22.02
N ARG A 569 -22.59 -36.31 -21.38
CA ARG A 569 -22.70 -36.35 -19.92
C ARG A 569 -21.39 -36.79 -19.30
N ILE A 570 -20.89 -35.98 -18.37
CA ILE A 570 -19.70 -36.29 -17.58
C ILE A 570 -20.13 -36.76 -16.21
N LYS A 571 -19.65 -37.94 -15.81
CA LYS A 571 -19.92 -38.56 -14.52
C LYS A 571 -18.75 -38.30 -13.57
N PHE A 572 -19.05 -37.77 -12.40
CA PHE A 572 -18.12 -37.56 -11.30
C PHE A 572 -18.46 -38.58 -10.20
N SER A 573 -17.45 -39.25 -9.65
CA SER A 573 -17.62 -40.22 -8.57
C SER A 573 -16.50 -40.12 -7.55
N ILE A 574 -16.87 -39.88 -6.28
CA ILE A 574 -15.95 -39.87 -5.14
C ILE A 574 -16.30 -41.07 -4.27
N GLN A 575 -15.35 -42.00 -4.16
CA GLN A 575 -15.48 -43.19 -3.34
C GLN A 575 -14.48 -43.18 -2.19
N ASP A 576 -14.93 -43.50 -0.99
CA ASP A 576 -14.12 -43.71 0.19
C ASP A 576 -14.34 -45.11 0.78
N ASN A 577 -13.36 -45.63 1.54
CA ASN A 577 -13.48 -46.87 2.31
C ASN A 577 -13.68 -46.64 3.82
N GLY A 578 -14.30 -45.51 4.18
CA GLY A 578 -14.55 -45.09 5.55
C GLY A 578 -15.70 -45.83 6.25
N ILE A 579 -16.27 -45.18 7.26
CA ILE A 579 -17.28 -45.76 8.17
C ILE A 579 -18.62 -46.13 7.48
N GLY A 580 -18.87 -45.64 6.27
CA GLY A 580 -20.14 -45.84 5.57
C GLY A 580 -21.37 -45.32 6.33
N MET A 581 -22.56 -45.64 5.82
CA MET A 581 -23.84 -45.07 6.29
C MET A 581 -24.95 -46.14 6.39
N THR A 582 -25.82 -46.04 7.39
CA THR A 582 -27.06 -46.85 7.47
C THR A 582 -28.12 -46.35 6.48
N LYS A 583 -29.13 -47.16 6.15
CA LYS A 583 -30.21 -46.75 5.23
C LYS A 583 -30.95 -45.50 5.70
N ASP A 584 -31.25 -45.38 6.98
CA ASP A 584 -31.87 -44.18 7.55
C ASP A 584 -30.98 -42.93 7.42
N GLN A 585 -29.66 -43.07 7.52
CA GLN A 585 -28.72 -41.96 7.33
C GLN A 585 -28.66 -41.54 5.85
N GLN A 586 -28.71 -42.50 4.92
CA GLN A 586 -28.68 -42.24 3.47
C GLN A 586 -29.89 -41.40 3.01
N GLU A 587 -31.07 -41.64 3.57
CA GLU A 587 -32.29 -40.89 3.20
C GLU A 587 -32.26 -39.44 3.66
N ARG A 588 -31.59 -39.13 4.78
CA ARG A 588 -31.64 -37.80 5.41
C ARG A 588 -30.40 -36.96 5.16
N ILE A 589 -29.36 -37.50 4.51
CA ILE A 589 -28.06 -36.81 4.42
C ILE A 589 -28.10 -35.57 3.50
N PHE A 590 -29.05 -35.53 2.56
CA PHE A 590 -29.26 -34.37 1.69
C PHE A 590 -30.18 -33.30 2.32
N ASP A 591 -30.83 -33.59 3.45
CA ASP A 591 -31.67 -32.62 4.16
C ASP A 591 -30.82 -31.53 4.82
N ALA A 592 -31.27 -30.28 4.76
CA ALA A 592 -30.58 -29.15 5.38
C ALA A 592 -30.41 -29.35 6.90
N PHE A 593 -29.20 -29.10 7.40
CA PHE A 593 -28.81 -29.22 8.82
C PHE A 593 -28.86 -30.66 9.37
N SER A 594 -28.95 -31.67 8.51
CA SER A 594 -28.90 -33.06 8.90
C SER A 594 -27.47 -33.50 9.21
N GLN A 595 -27.28 -34.20 10.34
CA GLN A 595 -26.00 -34.78 10.73
C GLN A 595 -26.19 -36.25 11.09
N ALA A 596 -25.29 -37.10 10.59
CA ALA A 596 -25.36 -38.55 10.77
C ALA A 596 -25.11 -39.01 12.22
N ASP A 597 -24.55 -38.15 13.09
CA ASP A 597 -24.09 -38.48 14.43
C ASP A 597 -24.75 -37.55 15.47
N VAL A 598 -25.78 -38.04 16.17
CA VAL A 598 -26.49 -37.31 17.26
C VAL A 598 -25.74 -37.44 18.60
N SER A 599 -24.60 -38.13 18.62
CA SER A 599 -23.87 -38.40 19.86
C SER A 599 -23.16 -37.15 20.41
N VAL A 600 -23.26 -36.96 21.72
CA VAL A 600 -22.76 -35.78 22.47
C VAL A 600 -21.22 -35.64 22.37
N THR A 601 -20.51 -36.68 21.95
CA THR A 601 -19.07 -36.68 21.70
C THR A 601 -18.76 -36.22 20.28
N ARG A 602 -18.65 -34.91 20.05
CA ARG A 602 -18.28 -34.33 18.75
C ARG A 602 -16.87 -34.75 18.32
N LYS A 603 -16.73 -35.91 17.65
CA LYS A 603 -15.48 -36.31 17.00
C LYS A 603 -15.35 -35.73 15.58
N TYR A 604 -16.47 -35.40 14.93
CA TYR A 604 -16.53 -35.03 13.52
C TYR A 604 -17.57 -33.90 13.24
N GLY A 605 -17.34 -32.67 13.72
CA GLY A 605 -18.27 -31.54 13.52
C GLY A 605 -18.31 -30.96 12.09
N GLY A 606 -19.46 -30.47 11.65
CA GLY A 606 -19.70 -29.74 10.37
C GLY A 606 -21.07 -29.04 10.41
N THR A 607 -21.42 -28.21 9.42
CA THR A 607 -22.72 -27.48 9.39
C THR A 607 -23.91 -28.34 8.99
N GLY A 608 -23.67 -29.43 8.24
CA GLY A 608 -24.74 -30.22 7.62
C GLY A 608 -25.41 -29.51 6.43
N LEU A 609 -24.77 -28.48 5.87
CA LEU A 609 -25.31 -27.72 4.72
C LEU A 609 -24.65 -28.09 3.38
N GLY A 610 -23.40 -28.53 3.41
CA GLY A 610 -22.63 -28.75 2.17
C GLY A 610 -23.32 -29.71 1.20
N LEU A 611 -23.74 -30.89 1.65
CA LEU A 611 -24.35 -31.90 0.77
C LEU A 611 -25.69 -31.45 0.20
N THR A 612 -26.48 -30.69 0.97
CA THR A 612 -27.74 -30.07 0.49
C THR A 612 -27.45 -29.08 -0.63
N ILE A 613 -26.48 -28.18 -0.44
CA ILE A 613 -26.09 -27.18 -1.45
C ILE A 613 -25.53 -27.88 -2.70
N SER A 614 -24.68 -28.89 -2.54
CA SER A 614 -24.14 -29.67 -3.66
C SER A 614 -25.23 -30.37 -4.46
N SER A 615 -26.24 -30.95 -3.80
CA SER A 615 -27.39 -31.56 -4.49
C SER A 615 -28.15 -30.54 -5.33
N GLN A 616 -28.38 -29.35 -4.79
CA GLN A 616 -29.09 -28.28 -5.47
C GLN A 616 -28.32 -27.72 -6.67
N PHE A 617 -27.00 -27.53 -6.57
CA PHE A 617 -26.18 -27.14 -7.72
C PHE A 617 -26.19 -28.19 -8.83
N VAL A 618 -26.11 -29.47 -8.48
CA VAL A 618 -26.19 -30.56 -9.45
C VAL A 618 -27.57 -30.57 -10.14
N GLU A 619 -28.66 -30.35 -9.41
CA GLU A 619 -30.01 -30.23 -9.98
C GLU A 619 -30.14 -29.04 -10.93
N LEU A 620 -29.62 -27.86 -10.56
CA LEU A 620 -29.60 -26.67 -11.41
C LEU A 620 -28.78 -26.88 -12.70
N MET A 621 -27.73 -27.71 -12.64
CA MET A 621 -26.92 -28.12 -13.80
C MET A 621 -27.53 -29.26 -14.63
N GLY A 622 -28.75 -29.73 -14.32
CA GLY A 622 -29.41 -30.81 -15.09
C GLY A 622 -28.89 -32.21 -14.75
N GLY A 623 -28.33 -32.38 -13.57
CA GLY A 623 -27.89 -33.65 -13.01
C GLY A 623 -28.69 -34.07 -11.78
N LYS A 624 -28.23 -35.15 -11.14
CA LYS A 624 -28.69 -35.58 -9.82
C LYS A 624 -27.51 -36.11 -9.01
N LEU A 625 -27.41 -35.69 -7.74
CA LEU A 625 -26.41 -36.19 -6.80
C LEU A 625 -26.96 -37.42 -6.07
N GLU A 626 -26.26 -38.52 -6.18
CA GLU A 626 -26.66 -39.82 -5.66
C GLU A 626 -25.52 -40.44 -4.83
N LEU A 627 -25.86 -41.47 -4.05
CA LEU A 627 -24.88 -42.17 -3.22
C LEU A 627 -25.15 -43.67 -3.17
N GLU A 628 -24.07 -44.42 -3.00
CA GLU A 628 -24.06 -45.83 -2.63
C GLU A 628 -23.20 -46.00 -1.38
N SER A 629 -23.78 -46.50 -0.30
CA SER A 629 -23.06 -46.68 0.96
C SER A 629 -23.51 -47.93 1.70
N ALA A 630 -22.59 -48.55 2.42
CA ALA A 630 -22.87 -49.60 3.39
C ALA A 630 -22.01 -49.36 4.63
N LYS A 631 -22.62 -49.50 5.80
CA LYS A 631 -21.93 -49.29 7.09
C LYS A 631 -20.65 -50.16 7.17
N ASP A 632 -19.56 -49.55 7.58
CA ASP A 632 -18.19 -50.09 7.68
C ASP A 632 -17.57 -50.58 6.36
N HIS A 633 -18.18 -50.23 5.22
CA HIS A 633 -17.72 -50.58 3.86
C HIS A 633 -17.48 -49.35 2.97
N GLY A 634 -17.55 -48.13 3.51
CA GLY A 634 -17.34 -46.89 2.77
C GLY A 634 -18.57 -46.31 2.07
N THR A 635 -18.36 -45.22 1.36
CA THR A 635 -19.40 -44.48 0.62
C THR A 635 -18.90 -44.08 -0.77
N THR A 636 -19.79 -44.12 -1.76
CA THR A 636 -19.55 -43.59 -3.10
C THR A 636 -20.61 -42.55 -3.40
N PHE A 637 -20.23 -41.28 -3.48
CA PHE A 637 -21.08 -40.22 -4.01
C PHE A 637 -20.83 -40.08 -5.51
N TYR A 638 -21.87 -39.91 -6.30
CA TYR A 638 -21.74 -39.69 -7.74
C TYR A 638 -22.84 -38.80 -8.30
N PHE A 639 -22.50 -38.10 -9.37
CA PHE A 639 -23.45 -37.31 -10.16
C PHE A 639 -23.03 -37.30 -11.61
N SER A 640 -23.98 -37.01 -12.50
CA SER A 640 -23.70 -36.78 -13.92
C SER A 640 -24.35 -35.48 -14.38
N ILE A 641 -23.61 -34.66 -15.11
CA ILE A 641 -24.08 -33.39 -15.66
C ILE A 641 -23.78 -33.33 -17.16
N PRO A 642 -24.67 -32.75 -17.98
CA PRO A 642 -24.38 -32.45 -19.37
C PRO A 642 -23.42 -31.27 -19.47
N LEU A 643 -22.30 -31.45 -20.20
CA LEU A 643 -21.34 -30.37 -20.47
C LEU A 643 -21.08 -30.30 -21.98
N GLU A 644 -21.08 -29.09 -22.53
CA GLU A 644 -20.83 -28.88 -23.96
C GLU A 644 -19.31 -28.96 -24.22
N GLU A 645 -18.89 -29.83 -25.13
CA GLU A 645 -17.48 -29.93 -25.55
C GLU A 645 -17.18 -28.85 -26.58
N VAL A 646 -16.28 -27.93 -26.23
CA VAL A 646 -15.78 -26.91 -27.17
C VAL A 646 -14.62 -27.51 -27.93
N SER A 647 -14.73 -27.55 -29.26
CA SER A 647 -13.63 -28.07 -30.07
C SER A 647 -12.47 -27.06 -30.03
N SER A 648 -11.31 -27.53 -29.59
CA SER A 648 -10.07 -26.73 -29.51
C SER A 648 -9.03 -27.30 -30.47
N THR A 649 -8.13 -26.46 -30.97
CA THR A 649 -6.96 -26.83 -31.80
C THR A 649 -5.87 -27.52 -30.97
N GLY A 650 -6.26 -28.40 -30.05
CA GLY A 650 -5.36 -29.11 -29.16
C GLY A 650 -4.58 -30.21 -29.88
N THR A 651 -3.34 -30.43 -29.44
CA THR A 651 -2.52 -31.57 -29.88
C THR A 651 -3.22 -32.88 -29.51
N ASN A 652 -3.31 -33.84 -30.43
CA ASN A 652 -3.89 -35.13 -30.12
C ASN A 652 -2.83 -36.02 -29.47
N TYR A 653 -3.10 -36.43 -28.22
CA TYR A 653 -2.20 -37.28 -27.45
C TYR A 653 -2.57 -38.77 -27.52
N ASN A 654 -3.67 -39.11 -28.22
CA ASN A 654 -4.06 -40.50 -28.41
C ASN A 654 -2.99 -41.23 -29.24
N GLN A 655 -2.42 -42.29 -28.68
CA GLN A 655 -1.32 -43.07 -29.27
C GLN A 655 -0.09 -42.22 -29.65
N ALA A 656 0.15 -41.10 -28.96
CA ALA A 656 1.27 -40.21 -29.27
C ALA A 656 2.66 -40.77 -28.94
N PHE A 657 2.75 -41.70 -27.99
CA PHE A 657 4.03 -42.15 -27.40
C PHE A 657 4.34 -43.62 -27.69
N THR A 658 3.93 -44.14 -28.86
CA THR A 658 4.14 -45.54 -29.25
C THR A 658 5.61 -45.95 -29.41
N ASP A 659 6.54 -44.99 -29.54
CA ASP A 659 7.99 -45.23 -29.61
C ASP A 659 8.65 -45.45 -28.24
N MET A 660 7.86 -45.35 -27.16
CA MET A 660 8.37 -45.38 -25.79
C MET A 660 8.02 -46.71 -25.10
N THR A 661 9.04 -47.36 -24.55
CA THR A 661 8.85 -48.51 -23.65
C THR A 661 9.07 -48.08 -22.19
N ILE A 662 8.02 -48.20 -21.38
CA ILE A 662 8.02 -47.91 -19.94
C ILE A 662 8.21 -49.23 -19.18
N CYS A 663 9.23 -49.28 -18.33
CA CYS A 663 9.45 -50.42 -17.44
C CYS A 663 8.96 -50.06 -16.04
N LYS A 664 7.81 -50.59 -15.65
CA LYS A 664 7.14 -50.24 -14.40
C LYS A 664 7.25 -51.36 -13.39
N TYR A 665 7.69 -51.04 -12.17
CA TYR A 665 7.67 -52.00 -11.08
C TYR A 665 6.23 -52.42 -10.79
N GLN A 666 6.01 -53.73 -10.65
CA GLN A 666 4.71 -54.29 -10.33
C GLN A 666 4.74 -55.00 -8.98
N GLU A 667 3.75 -54.68 -8.15
CA GLU A 667 3.51 -55.38 -6.90
C GLU A 667 2.72 -56.66 -7.10
N ASP A 668 2.79 -57.52 -6.07
CA ASP A 668 2.06 -58.79 -6.02
C ASP A 668 0.53 -58.58 -6.17
N ILE A 669 0.01 -57.41 -5.78
CA ILE A 669 -1.40 -57.01 -5.93
C ILE A 669 -1.46 -55.62 -6.57
N PRO A 670 -2.03 -55.47 -7.78
CA PRO A 670 -2.20 -54.16 -8.41
C PRO A 670 -3.05 -53.21 -7.55
N THR A 671 -2.56 -52.00 -7.38
CA THR A 671 -3.26 -50.92 -6.68
C THR A 671 -4.31 -50.25 -7.58
N VAL A 672 -5.16 -49.40 -7.00
CA VAL A 672 -6.12 -48.61 -7.80
C VAL A 672 -5.39 -47.66 -8.76
N LEU A 673 -4.29 -47.05 -8.30
CA LEU A 673 -3.43 -46.21 -9.13
C LEU A 673 -2.86 -46.98 -10.33
N ASP A 674 -2.49 -48.25 -10.16
CA ASP A 674 -1.98 -49.07 -11.27
C ASP A 674 -3.00 -49.24 -12.37
N ASN A 675 -4.28 -49.40 -12.02
CA ASN A 675 -5.36 -49.47 -12.99
C ASN A 675 -5.54 -48.14 -13.73
N TYR A 676 -5.41 -47.00 -13.04
CA TYR A 676 -5.51 -45.68 -13.68
C TYR A 676 -4.33 -45.42 -14.62
N LEU A 677 -3.11 -45.75 -14.19
CA LEU A 677 -1.93 -45.67 -15.04
C LEU A 677 -2.06 -46.57 -16.27
N ALA A 678 -2.60 -47.78 -16.12
CA ALA A 678 -2.86 -48.67 -17.25
C ALA A 678 -3.83 -48.04 -18.27
N SER A 679 -4.95 -47.46 -17.81
CA SER A 679 -5.90 -46.75 -18.68
C SER A 679 -5.24 -45.56 -19.40
N TYR A 680 -4.39 -44.79 -18.70
CA TYR A 680 -3.67 -43.69 -19.33
C TYR A 680 -2.66 -44.18 -20.35
N PHE A 681 -1.85 -45.19 -20.04
CA PHE A 681 -0.86 -45.74 -20.98
C PHE A 681 -1.52 -46.38 -22.20
N GLU A 682 -2.71 -47.00 -22.04
CA GLU A 682 -3.50 -47.46 -23.18
C GLU A 682 -3.92 -46.31 -24.10
N TYR A 683 -4.35 -45.17 -23.54
CA TYR A 683 -4.69 -43.99 -24.32
C TYR A 683 -3.48 -43.32 -24.98
N PHE A 684 -2.40 -43.12 -24.23
CA PHE A 684 -1.20 -42.41 -24.68
C PHE A 684 -0.30 -43.24 -25.62
N GLY A 685 -0.43 -44.57 -25.61
CA GLY A 685 0.26 -45.50 -26.51
C GLY A 685 1.63 -46.08 -26.10
N PRO A 686 2.31 -45.75 -24.99
CA PRO A 686 3.59 -46.38 -24.68
C PRO A 686 3.46 -47.89 -24.37
N GLU A 687 4.45 -48.68 -24.77
CA GLU A 687 4.52 -50.10 -24.41
C GLU A 687 4.96 -50.23 -22.94
N VAL A 688 4.19 -50.92 -22.10
CA VAL A 688 4.51 -51.10 -20.68
C VAL A 688 5.02 -52.52 -20.45
N LYS A 689 6.23 -52.64 -19.89
CA LYS A 689 6.82 -53.90 -19.42
C LYS A 689 6.90 -53.88 -17.90
N HIS A 690 6.51 -54.98 -17.28
CA HIS A 690 6.53 -55.11 -15.82
C HIS A 690 7.77 -55.88 -15.36
N PHE A 691 8.25 -55.53 -14.17
CA PHE A 691 9.29 -56.29 -13.47
C PHE A 691 8.96 -56.38 -11.99
N GLU A 692 9.27 -57.53 -11.39
CA GLU A 692 8.98 -57.83 -9.98
C GLU A 692 10.26 -58.06 -9.16
N SER A 693 11.38 -58.35 -9.84
CA SER A 693 12.65 -58.72 -9.20
C SER A 693 13.84 -57.86 -9.65
N VAL A 694 14.87 -57.79 -8.80
CA VAL A 694 16.15 -57.12 -9.14
C VAL A 694 16.83 -57.76 -10.35
N GLY A 695 16.61 -59.06 -10.58
CA GLY A 695 17.15 -59.78 -11.73
C GLY A 695 16.54 -59.29 -13.04
N GLU A 696 15.22 -59.20 -13.11
CA GLU A 696 14.48 -58.68 -14.27
C GLU A 696 14.80 -57.21 -14.54
N LEU A 697 14.92 -56.39 -13.49
CA LEU A 697 15.33 -54.99 -13.62
C LEU A 697 16.70 -54.88 -14.32
N LYS A 698 17.68 -55.69 -13.90
CA LYS A 698 19.02 -55.70 -14.51
C LYS A 698 18.98 -56.17 -15.96
N GLU A 699 18.26 -57.24 -16.25
CA GLU A 699 18.10 -57.75 -17.61
C GLU A 699 17.50 -56.70 -18.55
N LEU A 700 16.41 -56.04 -18.11
CA LEU A 700 15.74 -54.99 -18.86
C LEU A 700 16.60 -53.73 -19.05
N SER A 701 17.42 -53.38 -18.05
CA SER A 701 18.38 -52.27 -18.13
C SER A 701 19.55 -52.59 -19.09
N ASP A 702 20.14 -53.78 -18.99
CA ASP A 702 21.29 -54.21 -19.79
C ASP A 702 20.93 -54.39 -21.27
N LEU A 703 19.69 -54.81 -21.56
CA LEU A 703 19.18 -54.93 -22.93
C LEU A 703 18.87 -53.56 -23.57
N GLY A 704 18.87 -52.46 -22.80
CA GLY A 704 18.59 -51.11 -23.30
C GLY A 704 17.16 -50.93 -23.85
N ILE A 705 16.25 -51.85 -23.50
CA ILE A 705 14.87 -51.88 -24.01
C ILE A 705 14.02 -50.77 -23.38
N CYS A 706 14.26 -50.47 -22.10
CA CYS A 706 13.47 -49.49 -21.36
C CYS A 706 13.99 -48.07 -21.59
N LYS A 707 13.11 -47.17 -22.03
CA LYS A 707 13.42 -45.74 -22.12
C LYS A 707 13.33 -45.06 -20.75
N THR A 708 12.35 -45.49 -19.93
CA THR A 708 12.16 -45.00 -18.57
C THR A 708 11.75 -46.12 -17.60
N PHE A 709 12.15 -46.00 -16.34
CA PHE A 709 11.76 -46.88 -15.24
C PHE A 709 10.81 -46.15 -14.28
N TRP A 710 9.66 -46.73 -13.97
CA TRP A 710 8.61 -46.11 -13.15
C TRP A 710 8.40 -46.88 -11.85
N LEU A 711 8.46 -46.20 -10.72
CA LEU A 711 8.30 -46.82 -9.39
C LEU A 711 7.48 -45.96 -8.44
N ASP A 712 6.56 -46.58 -7.71
CA ASP A 712 5.93 -46.00 -6.53
C ASP A 712 6.79 -46.27 -5.30
N ILE A 713 7.53 -45.26 -4.83
CA ILE A 713 8.52 -45.43 -3.75
C ILE A 713 7.89 -45.83 -2.42
N ASP A 714 6.61 -45.52 -2.22
CA ASP A 714 5.90 -45.82 -0.96
C ASP A 714 5.46 -47.28 -0.87
N LYS A 715 5.49 -47.99 -2.00
CA LYS A 715 5.01 -49.36 -2.13
C LYS A 715 6.06 -50.33 -2.67
N THR A 716 7.14 -49.80 -3.23
CA THR A 716 8.28 -50.59 -3.72
C THR A 716 9.08 -51.22 -2.57
N LYS A 717 9.49 -52.49 -2.72
CA LYS A 717 10.34 -53.20 -1.75
C LYS A 717 11.74 -52.56 -1.69
N GLN A 718 12.34 -52.42 -0.50
CA GLN A 718 13.62 -51.72 -0.32
C GLN A 718 14.77 -52.25 -1.20
N ASN A 719 14.85 -53.57 -1.41
CA ASN A 719 15.85 -54.19 -2.27
C ASN A 719 15.73 -53.76 -3.76
N ILE A 720 14.52 -53.43 -4.22
CA ILE A 720 14.28 -52.88 -5.56
C ILE A 720 14.71 -51.40 -5.57
N ILE A 721 14.35 -50.62 -4.54
CA ILE A 721 14.77 -49.21 -4.41
C ILE A 721 16.31 -49.10 -4.47
N ASP A 722 17.02 -49.94 -3.71
CA ASP A 722 18.48 -49.96 -3.68
C ASP A 722 19.10 -50.38 -5.04
N ALA A 723 18.44 -51.30 -5.76
CA ALA A 723 18.90 -51.73 -7.07
C ALA A 723 18.72 -50.64 -8.13
N VAL A 724 17.60 -49.93 -8.08
CA VAL A 724 17.23 -48.86 -9.01
C VAL A 724 18.09 -47.60 -8.81
N ALA A 725 18.64 -47.38 -7.61
CA ALA A 725 19.61 -46.31 -7.35
C ALA A 725 20.87 -46.38 -8.25
N ASN A 726 21.16 -47.56 -8.82
CA ASN A 726 22.28 -47.76 -9.75
C ASN A 726 21.89 -47.59 -11.24
N VAL A 727 20.61 -47.36 -11.53
CA VAL A 727 20.12 -47.04 -12.88
C VAL A 727 20.38 -45.56 -13.17
N ASP A 728 20.56 -45.22 -14.45
CA ASP A 728 20.66 -43.83 -14.89
C ASP A 728 19.47 -42.99 -14.38
N LYS A 729 19.77 -42.04 -13.50
CA LYS A 729 18.77 -41.23 -12.79
C LYS A 729 17.92 -40.38 -13.74
N SER A 730 18.42 -40.08 -14.95
CA SER A 730 17.66 -39.35 -15.96
C SER A 730 16.47 -40.15 -16.51
N LYS A 731 16.55 -41.49 -16.45
CA LYS A 731 15.52 -42.42 -16.93
C LYS A 731 14.55 -42.86 -15.84
N LEU A 732 14.80 -42.46 -14.61
CA LEU A 732 14.06 -42.92 -13.44
C LEU A 732 12.92 -41.95 -13.12
N ILE A 733 11.67 -42.40 -13.20
CA ILE A 733 10.46 -41.69 -12.79
C ILE A 733 9.94 -42.25 -11.48
N ILE A 734 9.81 -41.39 -10.47
CA ILE A 734 9.37 -41.79 -9.13
C ILE A 734 7.98 -41.20 -8.85
N ILE A 735 7.04 -42.05 -8.43
CA ILE A 735 5.77 -41.63 -7.85
C ILE A 735 5.92 -41.70 -6.32
N ALA A 736 5.53 -40.65 -5.62
CA ALA A 736 5.69 -40.58 -4.17
C ALA A 736 4.62 -39.71 -3.49
N ASN A 737 4.34 -40.00 -2.22
CA ASN A 737 3.67 -39.09 -1.31
C ASN A 737 4.58 -37.93 -0.94
N VAL A 738 3.99 -36.78 -0.60
CA VAL A 738 4.73 -35.58 -0.16
C VAL A 738 5.59 -35.86 1.09
N THR A 739 5.16 -36.78 1.95
CA THR A 739 5.89 -37.20 3.16
C THR A 739 7.16 -38.00 2.87
N SER A 740 7.32 -38.55 1.66
CA SER A 740 8.49 -39.34 1.26
C SER A 740 9.58 -38.52 0.57
N ARG A 741 9.51 -37.19 0.66
CA ARG A 741 10.49 -36.26 0.08
C ARG A 741 11.95 -36.56 0.49
N ASN A 742 12.19 -36.87 1.76
CA ASN A 742 13.54 -37.19 2.24
C ASN A 742 14.14 -38.42 1.54
N LYS A 743 13.32 -39.45 1.25
CA LYS A 743 13.78 -40.65 0.53
C LYS A 743 14.18 -40.32 -0.91
N ILE A 744 13.45 -39.39 -1.55
CA ILE A 744 13.74 -38.94 -2.90
C ILE A 744 15.05 -38.13 -2.93
N GLU A 745 15.27 -37.25 -1.95
CA GLU A 745 16.49 -36.45 -1.82
C GLU A 745 17.72 -37.33 -1.61
N GLU A 746 17.62 -38.39 -0.79
CA GLU A 746 18.69 -39.39 -0.59
C GLU A 746 19.05 -40.14 -1.89
N MET A 747 18.07 -40.38 -2.77
CA MET A 747 18.31 -41.02 -4.08
C MET A 747 18.94 -40.07 -5.11
N GLY A 748 18.86 -38.75 -4.88
CA GLY A 748 19.42 -37.72 -5.76
C GLY A 748 18.84 -37.72 -7.17
N VAL A 749 17.53 -37.97 -7.29
CA VAL A 749 16.77 -37.89 -8.55
C VAL A 749 16.31 -36.44 -8.77
N SER A 750 16.33 -35.96 -10.02
CA SER A 750 15.83 -34.60 -10.32
C SER A 750 14.36 -34.48 -9.93
N GLN A 751 13.97 -33.32 -9.36
CA GLN A 751 12.57 -33.05 -9.01
C GLN A 751 11.64 -33.18 -10.22
N ASP A 752 12.12 -32.87 -11.42
CA ASP A 752 11.34 -33.00 -12.65
C ASP A 752 10.85 -34.43 -12.87
N ASN A 753 11.63 -35.43 -12.44
CA ASN A 753 11.37 -36.85 -12.60
C ASN A 753 10.52 -37.45 -11.45
N VAL A 754 9.91 -36.60 -10.63
CA VAL A 754 9.11 -37.01 -9.47
C VAL A 754 7.66 -36.56 -9.66
N ILE A 755 6.72 -37.49 -9.56
CA ILE A 755 5.29 -37.22 -9.55
C ILE A 755 4.79 -37.38 -8.11
N PHE A 756 4.48 -36.26 -7.46
CA PHE A 756 3.83 -36.29 -6.16
C PHE A 756 2.35 -36.65 -6.30
N LYS A 757 1.90 -37.60 -5.48
CA LYS A 757 0.50 -38.01 -5.39
C LYS A 757 -0.38 -36.84 -4.90
N PRO A 758 -1.62 -36.68 -5.41
CA PRO A 758 -2.30 -37.54 -6.37
C PRO A 758 -1.71 -37.42 -7.79
N VAL A 759 -1.61 -38.55 -8.50
CA VAL A 759 -1.17 -38.58 -9.89
C VAL A 759 -2.31 -38.07 -10.77
N THR A 760 -2.10 -36.95 -11.44
CA THR A 760 -3.10 -36.31 -12.30
C THR A 760 -2.81 -36.48 -13.78
N LEU A 761 -3.81 -36.22 -14.64
CA LEU A 761 -3.67 -36.34 -16.10
C LEU A 761 -2.61 -35.34 -16.60
N THR A 762 -2.62 -34.10 -16.10
CA THR A 762 -1.64 -33.06 -16.49
C THR A 762 -0.21 -33.43 -16.09
N LYS A 763 0.00 -33.92 -14.85
CA LYS A 763 1.32 -34.38 -14.38
C LYS A 763 1.85 -35.54 -15.21
N LEU A 764 0.99 -36.52 -15.51
CA LEU A 764 1.36 -37.68 -16.29
C LEU A 764 1.73 -37.28 -17.73
N LYS A 765 0.91 -36.44 -18.35
CA LYS A 765 1.13 -35.89 -19.69
C LYS A 765 2.45 -35.13 -19.78
N ALA A 766 2.78 -34.31 -18.79
CA ALA A 766 4.03 -33.54 -18.74
C ALA A 766 5.26 -34.46 -18.69
N VAL A 767 5.22 -35.50 -17.86
CA VAL A 767 6.33 -36.47 -17.74
C VAL A 767 6.50 -37.29 -19.01
N LEU A 768 5.42 -37.77 -19.62
CA LEU A 768 5.47 -38.51 -20.89
C LEU A 768 6.01 -37.64 -22.02
N THR A 769 5.51 -36.41 -22.17
CA THR A 769 5.97 -35.48 -23.23
C THR A 769 7.46 -35.16 -23.11
N ARG A 770 7.97 -35.00 -21.89
CA ARG A 770 9.40 -34.72 -21.65
C ARG A 770 10.31 -35.92 -21.91
N THR A 771 9.82 -37.13 -21.68
CA THR A 771 10.60 -38.37 -21.81
C THR A 771 10.49 -38.99 -23.20
N ALA A 772 9.49 -38.60 -23.98
CA ALA A 772 9.34 -38.95 -25.39
C ALA A 772 10.37 -38.23 -26.28
N ALA A 773 10.72 -38.84 -27.42
CA ALA A 773 11.57 -38.20 -28.44
C ALA A 773 10.73 -37.61 -29.59
N THR A 774 9.45 -37.96 -29.61
CA THR A 774 8.43 -37.67 -30.62
C THR A 774 7.52 -36.55 -30.13
N THR A 775 7.34 -35.54 -30.97
CA THR A 775 6.36 -34.46 -30.74
C THR A 775 4.98 -34.91 -31.24
N PRO A 776 3.92 -34.85 -30.41
CA PRO A 776 2.58 -35.27 -30.81
C PRO A 776 2.00 -34.39 -31.94
N GLU A 777 1.19 -35.00 -32.83
CA GLU A 777 0.62 -34.34 -34.01
C GLU A 777 -0.51 -33.34 -33.65
N LEU A 778 -0.48 -32.16 -34.28
CA LEU A 778 -1.55 -31.16 -34.19
C LEU A 778 -2.72 -31.57 -35.09
N VAL A 779 -3.94 -31.58 -34.55
CA VAL A 779 -5.16 -31.83 -35.35
C VAL A 779 -5.74 -30.49 -35.80
N GLU A 780 -5.61 -30.18 -37.09
CA GLU A 780 -6.42 -29.17 -37.76
C GLU A 780 -7.80 -29.75 -38.07
N LYS A 781 -8.80 -29.38 -37.26
CA LYS A 781 -10.20 -29.47 -37.68
C LYS A 781 -10.82 -28.07 -37.59
N ALA A 782 -11.22 -27.56 -38.74
CA ALA A 782 -11.67 -26.19 -38.95
C ALA A 782 -12.88 -25.84 -38.07
N LEU A 783 -12.63 -25.09 -37.00
CA LEU A 783 -13.56 -24.08 -36.49
C LEU A 783 -13.06 -22.73 -37.01
N GLN A 784 -13.99 -21.84 -37.34
CA GLN A 784 -13.69 -20.47 -37.76
C GLN A 784 -12.70 -19.87 -36.75
N SER A 785 -11.53 -19.48 -37.24
CA SER A 785 -10.48 -18.86 -36.44
C SER A 785 -11.04 -17.63 -35.74
N GLN A 786 -11.21 -17.70 -34.41
CA GLN A 786 -11.30 -16.47 -33.63
C GLN A 786 -9.99 -15.73 -33.85
N ALA A 787 -10.07 -14.53 -34.42
CA ALA A 787 -8.87 -13.75 -34.64
C ALA A 787 -8.32 -13.28 -33.29
N THR A 788 -7.03 -13.50 -33.09
CA THR A 788 -6.28 -12.97 -31.94
C THR A 788 -5.68 -11.60 -32.26
N GLN A 789 -5.82 -11.12 -33.51
CA GLN A 789 -5.41 -9.78 -33.93
C GLN A 789 -6.52 -9.06 -34.69
N PHE A 790 -6.72 -7.79 -34.34
CA PHE A 790 -7.71 -6.90 -34.95
C PHE A 790 -7.02 -5.63 -35.46
N ASP A 791 -7.44 -5.13 -36.62
CA ASP A 791 -7.06 -3.81 -37.14
C ASP A 791 -8.16 -2.78 -36.82
N ALA A 792 -8.27 -2.41 -35.55
CA ALA A 792 -9.33 -1.57 -35.05
C ALA A 792 -8.81 -0.44 -34.17
N LYS A 793 -9.56 0.66 -34.09
CA LYS A 793 -9.30 1.79 -33.21
C LYS A 793 -10.34 1.83 -32.10
N VAL A 794 -9.91 1.74 -30.85
CA VAL A 794 -10.80 1.66 -29.69
C VAL A 794 -10.55 2.81 -28.73
N LEU A 795 -11.64 3.40 -28.21
CA LEU A 795 -11.58 4.42 -27.17
C LEU A 795 -11.87 3.77 -25.81
N VAL A 796 -10.96 3.91 -24.84
CA VAL A 796 -11.14 3.42 -23.47
C VAL A 796 -11.33 4.60 -22.53
N THR A 797 -12.45 4.62 -21.84
CA THR A 797 -12.82 5.68 -20.89
C THR A 797 -12.78 5.12 -19.48
N GLU A 798 -11.81 5.56 -18.69
CA GLU A 798 -11.54 5.09 -17.33
C GLU A 798 -10.80 6.19 -16.57
N ASP A 799 -11.13 6.47 -15.31
CA ASP A 799 -10.55 7.59 -14.54
C ASP A 799 -9.23 7.22 -13.83
N ASN A 800 -8.99 5.92 -13.62
CA ASN A 800 -7.79 5.43 -12.97
C ASN A 800 -6.65 5.13 -13.95
N ILE A 801 -5.54 5.86 -13.82
CA ILE A 801 -4.34 5.75 -14.66
C ILE A 801 -3.75 4.32 -14.69
N ILE A 802 -3.88 3.54 -13.61
CA ILE A 802 -3.36 2.16 -13.56
C ILE A 802 -4.23 1.25 -14.44
N ASN A 803 -5.55 1.38 -14.35
CA ASN A 803 -6.51 0.62 -15.16
C ASN A 803 -6.39 1.00 -16.64
N GLN A 804 -6.26 2.30 -16.95
CA GLN A 804 -6.01 2.77 -18.31
C GLN A 804 -4.77 2.08 -18.92
N LYS A 805 -3.66 2.01 -18.18
CA LYS A 805 -2.43 1.35 -18.65
C LYS A 805 -2.61 -0.14 -18.86
N LEU A 806 -3.36 -0.81 -17.99
CA LEU A 806 -3.66 -2.24 -18.10
C LEU A 806 -4.51 -2.53 -19.33
N ILE A 807 -5.67 -1.86 -19.46
CA ILE A 807 -6.62 -2.07 -20.56
C ILE A 807 -5.94 -1.73 -21.90
N LYS A 808 -5.22 -0.61 -21.95
CA LYS A 808 -4.43 -0.22 -23.12
C LYS A 808 -3.45 -1.31 -23.53
N ARG A 809 -2.67 -1.83 -22.58
CA ARG A 809 -1.66 -2.85 -22.87
C ARG A 809 -2.29 -4.12 -23.41
N VAL A 810 -3.38 -4.60 -22.79
CA VAL A 810 -4.07 -5.82 -23.21
C VAL A 810 -4.66 -5.67 -24.61
N LEU A 811 -5.28 -4.54 -24.93
CA LEU A 811 -5.83 -4.27 -26.26
C LEU A 811 -4.74 -4.11 -27.33
N GLU A 812 -3.65 -3.39 -27.03
CA GLU A 812 -2.50 -3.23 -27.93
C GLU A 812 -1.82 -4.56 -28.27
N ASP A 813 -1.74 -5.48 -27.29
CA ASP A 813 -1.20 -6.83 -27.50
C ASP A 813 -2.05 -7.65 -28.51
N HIS A 814 -3.29 -7.25 -28.79
CA HIS A 814 -4.18 -7.83 -29.81
C HIS A 814 -4.26 -6.99 -31.10
N GLY A 815 -3.31 -6.08 -31.34
CA GLY A 815 -3.18 -5.30 -32.58
C GLY A 815 -4.09 -4.07 -32.68
N ILE A 816 -4.83 -3.76 -31.61
CA ILE A 816 -5.79 -2.65 -31.56
C ILE A 816 -5.07 -1.35 -31.20
N THR A 817 -5.40 -0.27 -31.91
CA THR A 817 -4.94 1.08 -31.58
C THR A 817 -5.86 1.69 -30.52
N VAL A 818 -5.32 2.07 -29.37
CA VAL A 818 -6.11 2.52 -28.21
C VAL A 818 -5.90 4.00 -27.90
N ASP A 819 -6.99 4.77 -27.90
CA ASP A 819 -7.05 6.11 -27.33
C ASP A 819 -7.70 6.05 -25.94
N ILE A 820 -7.24 6.90 -25.01
CA ILE A 820 -7.71 6.92 -23.61
C ILE A 820 -8.47 8.20 -23.34
N ALA A 821 -9.61 8.13 -22.64
CA ALA A 821 -10.33 9.26 -22.06
C ALA A 821 -10.40 9.10 -20.53
N ASN A 822 -10.25 10.19 -19.77
CA ASN A 822 -10.18 10.16 -18.30
C ASN A 822 -11.54 10.37 -17.62
N ASN A 823 -12.59 10.70 -18.37
CA ASN A 823 -13.96 10.90 -17.89
C ASN A 823 -14.94 10.84 -19.07
N GLY A 824 -16.24 10.81 -18.78
CA GLY A 824 -17.30 10.72 -19.78
C GLY A 824 -17.33 11.88 -20.79
N LEU A 825 -17.01 13.10 -20.36
CA LEU A 825 -17.01 14.28 -21.23
C LEU A 825 -15.88 14.22 -22.26
N GLU A 826 -14.68 13.83 -21.82
CA GLU A 826 -13.54 13.62 -22.72
C GLU A 826 -13.83 12.50 -23.74
N ALA A 827 -14.57 11.46 -23.31
CA ALA A 827 -14.99 10.38 -24.22
C ALA A 827 -15.94 10.88 -25.30
N PHE A 828 -16.96 11.66 -24.90
CA PHE A 828 -17.89 12.31 -25.82
C PHE A 828 -17.17 13.23 -26.83
N GLU A 829 -16.28 14.11 -26.36
CA GLU A 829 -15.50 14.99 -27.23
C GLU A 829 -14.59 14.23 -28.19
N LYS A 830 -13.95 13.16 -27.71
CA LYS A 830 -13.09 12.30 -28.55
C LYS A 830 -13.90 11.58 -29.60
N ARG A 831 -15.10 11.07 -29.27
CA ARG A 831 -16.03 10.43 -30.20
C ARG A 831 -16.56 11.39 -31.26
N ARG A 832 -16.77 12.66 -30.91
CA ARG A 832 -17.16 13.71 -31.85
C ARG A 832 -16.04 14.04 -32.85
N ASN A 833 -14.80 14.06 -32.39
CA ASN A 833 -13.66 14.50 -33.19
C ASN A 833 -12.97 13.35 -33.96
N ASN A 834 -13.23 12.10 -33.62
CA ASN A 834 -12.57 10.92 -34.20
C ASN A 834 -13.55 9.77 -34.41
N ASN A 835 -13.26 8.93 -35.40
CA ASN A 835 -13.97 7.67 -35.59
C ASN A 835 -13.27 6.54 -34.84
N TYR A 836 -14.05 5.77 -34.08
CA TYR A 836 -13.61 4.58 -33.36
C TYR A 836 -14.53 3.42 -33.75
N ASP A 837 -14.01 2.20 -33.67
CA ASP A 837 -14.73 0.97 -34.00
C ASP A 837 -15.42 0.36 -32.76
N LEU A 838 -14.98 0.72 -31.54
CA LEU A 838 -15.55 0.27 -30.25
C LEU A 838 -15.17 1.26 -29.14
N LEU A 839 -16.03 1.41 -28.13
CA LEU A 839 -15.79 2.24 -26.96
C LEU A 839 -15.94 1.41 -25.68
N PHE A 840 -14.94 1.40 -24.81
CA PHE A 840 -15.07 0.90 -23.43
C PHE A 840 -15.36 2.08 -22.49
N MET A 841 -16.42 1.99 -21.69
CA MET A 841 -16.92 3.09 -20.85
C MET A 841 -17.03 2.66 -19.39
N ASP A 842 -16.18 3.18 -18.52
CA ASP A 842 -16.39 3.02 -17.08
C ASP A 842 -17.66 3.72 -16.61
N ILE A 843 -18.47 3.02 -15.80
CA ILE A 843 -19.74 3.55 -15.33
C ILE A 843 -19.53 4.65 -14.29
N GLN A 844 -18.56 4.48 -13.39
CA GLN A 844 -18.35 5.40 -12.26
C GLN A 844 -17.11 6.25 -12.47
N MET A 845 -17.31 7.45 -13.04
CA MET A 845 -16.23 8.41 -13.29
C MET A 845 -16.61 9.81 -12.82
N PRO A 846 -15.64 10.65 -12.44
CA PRO A 846 -15.88 12.06 -12.12
C PRO A 846 -16.21 12.89 -13.38
N VAL A 847 -16.76 14.10 -13.17
CA VAL A 847 -17.16 15.08 -14.21
C VAL A 847 -18.43 14.70 -14.96
N MET A 848 -18.43 13.56 -15.66
CA MET A 848 -19.57 13.00 -16.37
C MET A 848 -19.46 11.49 -16.26
N ASP A 849 -20.51 10.87 -15.73
CA ASP A 849 -20.52 9.41 -15.53
C ASP A 849 -20.73 8.65 -16.85
N GLY A 850 -20.50 7.34 -16.84
CA GLY A 850 -20.56 6.54 -18.07
C GLY A 850 -21.95 6.46 -18.70
N ILE A 851 -23.02 6.62 -17.91
CA ILE A 851 -24.41 6.60 -18.41
C ILE A 851 -24.72 7.95 -19.06
N GLU A 852 -24.43 9.06 -18.37
CA GLU A 852 -24.58 10.41 -18.91
C GLU A 852 -23.79 10.59 -20.22
N ALA A 853 -22.55 10.10 -20.27
CA ALA A 853 -21.73 10.14 -21.47
C ALA A 853 -22.29 9.29 -22.63
N THR A 854 -22.92 8.16 -22.32
CA THR A 854 -23.57 7.32 -23.33
C THR A 854 -24.77 8.04 -23.94
N HIS A 855 -25.61 8.68 -23.11
CA HIS A 855 -26.73 9.48 -23.63
C HIS A 855 -26.27 10.64 -24.51
N GLU A 856 -25.23 11.37 -24.12
CA GLU A 856 -24.69 12.47 -24.94
C GLU A 856 -24.13 11.95 -26.28
N ILE A 857 -23.45 10.80 -26.28
CA ILE A 857 -22.97 10.16 -27.52
C ILE A 857 -24.15 9.77 -28.42
N LEU A 858 -25.21 9.17 -27.87
CA LEU A 858 -26.39 8.78 -28.63
C LEU A 858 -27.15 9.99 -29.20
N ASP A 859 -27.33 11.03 -28.41
CA ASP A 859 -27.99 12.28 -28.84
C ASP A 859 -27.20 12.92 -29.99
N TYR A 860 -25.85 12.95 -29.91
CA TYR A 860 -25.00 13.40 -31.02
C TYR A 860 -25.09 12.52 -32.26
N GLU A 861 -25.15 11.20 -32.09
CA GLU A 861 -25.28 10.27 -33.21
C GLU A 861 -26.62 10.43 -33.95
N GLU A 862 -27.70 10.75 -33.21
CA GLU A 862 -29.00 11.09 -33.77
C GLU A 862 -29.01 12.48 -34.44
N ASP A 863 -28.50 13.52 -33.76
CA ASP A 863 -28.52 14.91 -34.23
C ASP A 863 -27.69 15.14 -35.51
N GLU A 864 -26.54 14.46 -35.63
CA GLU A 864 -25.60 14.64 -36.74
C GLU A 864 -25.68 13.49 -37.78
N GLU A 865 -26.67 12.59 -37.64
CA GLU A 865 -26.91 11.43 -38.51
C GLU A 865 -25.66 10.55 -38.74
N VAL A 866 -24.84 10.35 -37.70
CA VAL A 866 -23.63 9.52 -37.78
C VAL A 866 -23.88 8.09 -37.27
N PRO A 867 -23.20 7.06 -37.80
CA PRO A 867 -23.44 5.67 -37.41
C PRO A 867 -23.13 5.43 -35.93
N HIS A 868 -23.97 4.60 -35.29
CA HIS A 868 -23.80 4.20 -33.89
C HIS A 868 -22.48 3.47 -33.66
N ILE A 869 -21.71 3.92 -32.68
CA ILE A 869 -20.52 3.21 -32.19
C ILE A 869 -20.92 2.21 -31.11
N PRO A 870 -20.42 0.96 -31.15
CA PRO A 870 -20.64 0.03 -30.04
C PRO A 870 -20.01 0.54 -28.73
N ILE A 871 -20.79 0.62 -27.66
CA ILE A 871 -20.37 1.07 -26.32
C ILE A 871 -20.45 -0.09 -25.32
N VAL A 872 -19.34 -0.41 -24.66
CA VAL A 872 -19.21 -1.52 -23.71
C VAL A 872 -18.91 -0.98 -22.31
N ALA A 873 -19.82 -1.20 -21.37
CA ALA A 873 -19.68 -0.78 -19.98
C ALA A 873 -18.55 -1.52 -19.25
N LEU A 874 -17.78 -0.82 -18.43
CA LEU A 874 -16.85 -1.40 -17.45
C LEU A 874 -17.41 -1.16 -16.04
N THR A 875 -17.71 -2.22 -15.29
CA THR A 875 -18.28 -2.11 -13.92
C THR A 875 -17.46 -2.86 -12.88
N ALA A 876 -17.29 -2.27 -11.68
CA ALA A 876 -16.58 -2.87 -10.56
C ALA A 876 -17.41 -3.89 -9.76
N ASN A 877 -18.71 -4.01 -10.03
CA ASN A 877 -19.61 -4.92 -9.32
C ASN A 877 -20.65 -5.49 -10.29
N ALA A 878 -20.73 -6.81 -10.41
CA ALA A 878 -21.75 -7.50 -11.19
C ALA A 878 -22.92 -7.87 -10.27
N LEU A 879 -23.88 -6.96 -10.10
CA LEU A 879 -25.13 -7.27 -9.40
C LEU A 879 -26.23 -7.59 -10.42
N LYS A 880 -27.14 -8.48 -10.03
CA LYS A 880 -28.28 -8.89 -10.86
C LYS A 880 -29.10 -7.66 -11.29
N GLY A 881 -29.33 -7.50 -12.58
CA GLY A 881 -30.05 -6.35 -13.15
C GLY A 881 -29.16 -5.24 -13.71
N ASP A 882 -27.85 -5.23 -13.39
CA ASP A 882 -26.95 -4.18 -13.91
C ASP A 882 -26.75 -4.29 -15.43
N ARG A 883 -26.68 -5.53 -15.96
CA ARG A 883 -26.63 -5.77 -17.41
C ARG A 883 -27.86 -5.20 -18.10
N GLU A 884 -29.06 -5.57 -17.64
CA GLU A 884 -30.32 -5.08 -18.20
C GLU A 884 -30.44 -3.57 -18.06
N ARG A 885 -29.92 -2.99 -16.96
CA ARG A 885 -29.88 -1.56 -16.75
C ARG A 885 -28.99 -0.88 -17.79
N PHE A 886 -27.73 -1.28 -17.94
CA PHE A 886 -26.81 -0.63 -18.88
C PHE A 886 -27.25 -0.77 -20.35
N LEU A 887 -27.82 -1.91 -20.73
CA LEU A 887 -28.42 -2.09 -22.05
C LEU A 887 -29.66 -1.20 -22.24
N ALA A 888 -30.46 -0.98 -21.20
CA ALA A 888 -31.62 -0.10 -21.27
C ALA A 888 -31.24 1.39 -21.39
N GLU A 889 -30.07 1.78 -20.87
CA GLU A 889 -29.48 3.12 -21.01
C GLU A 889 -28.72 3.30 -22.37
N GLY A 890 -28.79 2.32 -23.27
CA GLY A 890 -28.28 2.45 -24.64
C GLY A 890 -26.84 1.98 -24.88
N MET A 891 -26.23 1.25 -23.93
CA MET A 891 -24.96 0.54 -24.14
C MET A 891 -25.19 -0.83 -24.81
N ASP A 892 -24.21 -1.39 -25.50
CA ASP A 892 -24.35 -2.63 -26.29
C ASP A 892 -23.91 -3.90 -25.56
N GLU A 893 -22.99 -3.77 -24.60
CA GLU A 893 -22.51 -4.87 -23.75
C GLU A 893 -21.87 -4.33 -22.47
N TYR A 894 -21.46 -5.22 -21.57
CA TYR A 894 -20.70 -4.88 -20.36
C TYR A 894 -19.60 -5.92 -20.09
N ILE A 895 -18.57 -5.50 -19.36
CA ILE A 895 -17.48 -6.33 -18.84
C ILE A 895 -17.26 -5.95 -17.36
N THR A 896 -16.92 -6.95 -16.55
CA THR A 896 -16.63 -6.74 -15.12
C THR A 896 -15.15 -6.42 -14.88
N LYS A 897 -14.86 -5.61 -13.86
CA LYS A 897 -13.49 -5.33 -13.40
C LYS A 897 -13.16 -6.27 -12.23
N PRO A 898 -12.02 -6.99 -12.25
CA PRO A 898 -10.91 -6.93 -13.21
C PRO A 898 -11.25 -7.58 -14.56
N ILE A 899 -10.78 -6.98 -15.67
CA ILE A 899 -11.08 -7.47 -17.03
C ILE A 899 -10.36 -8.81 -17.27
N GLU A 900 -11.14 -9.86 -17.52
CA GLU A 900 -10.63 -11.16 -17.94
C GLU A 900 -10.39 -11.22 -19.46
N THR A 901 -9.29 -11.83 -19.89
CA THR A 901 -8.88 -11.87 -21.30
C THR A 901 -9.88 -12.60 -22.19
N THR A 902 -10.57 -13.62 -21.66
CA THR A 902 -11.61 -14.39 -22.36
C THR A 902 -12.86 -13.57 -22.63
N GLU A 903 -13.35 -12.81 -21.64
CA GLU A 903 -14.49 -11.89 -21.81
C GLU A 903 -14.17 -10.78 -22.81
N LEU A 904 -12.96 -10.22 -22.72
CA LEU A 904 -12.48 -9.21 -23.65
C LEU A 904 -12.45 -9.73 -25.09
N LEU A 905 -11.85 -10.90 -25.32
CA LEU A 905 -11.77 -11.50 -26.66
C LEU A 905 -13.16 -11.82 -27.24
N TYR A 906 -14.13 -12.21 -26.40
CA TYR A 906 -15.50 -12.40 -26.83
C TYR A 906 -16.12 -11.10 -27.34
N VAL A 907 -15.99 -10.00 -26.60
CA VAL A 907 -16.50 -8.68 -26.98
C VAL A 907 -15.81 -8.17 -28.25
N LEU A 908 -14.50 -8.31 -28.36
CA LEU A 908 -13.74 -7.91 -29.55
C LEU A 908 -14.17 -8.72 -30.78
N ASN A 909 -14.31 -10.04 -30.68
CA ASN A 909 -14.81 -10.85 -31.80
C ASN A 909 -16.27 -10.53 -32.16
N LYS A 910 -17.11 -10.15 -31.18
CA LYS A 910 -18.51 -9.79 -31.41
C LYS A 910 -18.64 -8.48 -32.21
N PHE A 911 -17.90 -7.43 -31.84
CA PHE A 911 -18.05 -6.10 -32.44
C PHE A 911 -17.00 -5.76 -33.51
N LEU A 912 -15.85 -6.46 -33.55
CA LEU A 912 -14.74 -6.18 -34.47
C LEU A 912 -14.44 -7.36 -35.40
N SER A 913 -15.36 -8.31 -35.59
CA SER A 913 -15.18 -9.47 -36.48
C SER A 913 -14.77 -9.08 -37.91
N ASP A 914 -15.25 -7.96 -38.44
CA ASP A 914 -14.91 -7.48 -39.78
C ASP A 914 -13.49 -6.88 -39.89
N LYS A 915 -12.84 -6.63 -38.74
CA LYS A 915 -11.47 -6.08 -38.61
C LYS A 915 -10.46 -7.15 -38.19
N ALA A 916 -10.91 -8.40 -38.04
CA ALA A 916 -10.09 -9.56 -37.73
C ALA A 916 -9.06 -9.84 -38.83
N LYS A 917 -7.76 -9.92 -38.47
CA LYS A 917 -6.73 -10.39 -39.40
C LYS A 917 -6.72 -11.92 -39.41
N ASN A 918 -7.34 -12.52 -40.43
CA ASN A 918 -7.17 -13.96 -40.71
C ASN A 918 -5.78 -14.20 -41.30
N SER A 919 -4.92 -14.90 -40.56
CA SER A 919 -3.60 -15.35 -40.99
C SER A 919 -3.72 -16.48 -42.03
N THR A 920 -4.16 -16.18 -43.25
CA THR A 920 -4.21 -17.14 -44.37
C THR A 920 -3.90 -16.47 -45.72
N GLU A 921 -2.73 -15.83 -45.85
CA GLU A 921 -2.16 -15.45 -47.15
C GLU A 921 -0.62 -15.47 -47.10
N ALA A 922 -0.02 -16.67 -47.11
CA ALA A 922 1.41 -16.85 -47.44
C ALA A 922 1.77 -18.31 -47.74
N ALA A 923 1.04 -18.98 -48.64
CA ALA A 923 1.44 -20.32 -49.11
C ALA A 923 0.85 -20.66 -50.50
N ASP A 924 1.15 -19.87 -51.54
CA ASP A 924 1.47 -20.44 -52.86
C ASP A 924 2.02 -19.38 -53.82
N ARG A 925 3.31 -19.46 -54.13
CA ARG A 925 3.93 -19.28 -55.45
C ARG A 925 5.44 -19.12 -55.30
N SER A 926 6.11 -20.25 -55.50
CA SER A 926 7.54 -20.36 -55.72
C SER A 926 7.91 -19.95 -57.16
N ALA A 927 9.16 -19.51 -57.29
CA ALA A 927 10.00 -19.48 -58.50
C ALA A 927 9.64 -18.46 -59.61
N ASP A 928 10.35 -17.32 -59.63
CA ASP A 928 11.25 -17.00 -60.75
C ASP A 928 12.29 -15.93 -60.35
N GLU A 929 13.50 -16.05 -60.89
CA GLU A 929 14.70 -15.26 -60.57
C GLU A 929 14.68 -13.83 -61.15
N SER A 930 15.22 -12.84 -60.42
CA SER A 930 16.27 -11.91 -60.93
C SER A 930 16.71 -10.81 -59.94
N ILE A 931 17.93 -10.97 -59.43
CA ILE A 931 19.04 -10.00 -59.25
C ILE A 931 18.70 -8.50 -58.99
N SER A 932 19.00 -7.99 -57.77
CA SER A 932 20.16 -7.07 -57.53
C SER A 932 20.29 -6.66 -56.05
N THR A 933 21.43 -6.95 -55.42
CA THR A 933 21.98 -6.25 -54.24
C THR A 933 22.87 -5.08 -54.70
N PRO A 934 23.06 -4.04 -53.87
CA PRO A 934 24.28 -3.98 -53.05
C PRO A 934 24.07 -3.49 -51.59
N GLU A 935 24.55 -4.35 -50.67
CA GLU A 935 25.52 -4.09 -49.58
C GLU A 935 25.29 -3.00 -48.49
N PRO A 936 25.37 -3.39 -47.20
CA PRO A 936 25.98 -2.58 -46.14
C PRO A 936 27.33 -3.18 -45.69
N GLU A 937 28.36 -2.32 -45.62
CA GLU A 937 29.66 -2.60 -45.01
C GLU A 937 29.59 -2.63 -43.48
N ILE A 938 30.43 -3.50 -42.90
CA ILE A 938 30.64 -3.79 -41.47
C ILE A 938 31.99 -3.20 -41.06
N GLU A 939 32.13 -2.70 -39.82
CA GLU A 939 33.38 -2.75 -39.03
C GLU A 939 32.97 -2.91 -37.54
N GLU A 940 32.98 -4.12 -36.97
CA GLU A 940 34.08 -4.85 -36.30
C GLU A 940 34.48 -4.34 -34.90
N ILE A 941 34.30 -5.24 -33.94
CA ILE A 941 34.69 -5.18 -32.52
C ILE A 941 35.97 -6.02 -32.36
N PRO A 942 37.02 -5.58 -31.65
CA PRO A 942 38.10 -6.47 -31.24
C PRO A 942 37.94 -6.96 -29.80
N ILE A 943 38.12 -8.28 -29.65
CA ILE A 943 38.21 -9.08 -28.43
C ILE A 943 39.67 -9.13 -27.96
N ILE A 944 39.95 -9.01 -26.66
CA ILE A 944 41.17 -9.57 -26.03
C ILE A 944 40.80 -10.20 -24.66
N THR A 945 41.45 -11.33 -24.41
CA THR A 945 41.26 -12.46 -23.49
C THR A 945 41.78 -12.29 -22.04
N GLU A 946 41.35 -13.23 -21.17
CA GLU A 946 41.69 -13.45 -19.74
C GLU A 946 43.19 -13.74 -19.45
N ASP A 947 43.68 -13.27 -18.29
CA ASP A 947 44.53 -14.01 -17.31
C ASP A 947 44.68 -13.20 -15.98
N GLU A 948 44.60 -13.92 -14.84
CA GLU A 948 44.55 -13.62 -13.38
C GLU A 948 45.37 -12.45 -12.73
N PRO A 949 45.20 -12.06 -11.42
CA PRO A 949 44.36 -12.61 -10.34
C PRO A 949 43.47 -11.59 -9.58
N ILE A 950 42.53 -12.11 -8.79
CA ILE A 950 41.59 -11.38 -7.91
C ILE A 950 42.34 -10.76 -6.71
N SER A 951 42.20 -9.44 -6.53
CA SER A 951 42.46 -8.73 -5.27
C SER A 951 41.22 -7.92 -4.85
N VAL A 952 40.70 -8.23 -3.66
CA VAL A 952 39.57 -7.55 -3.02
C VAL A 952 40.06 -6.24 -2.39
N GLU A 953 39.55 -5.09 -2.84
CA GLU A 953 39.61 -3.82 -2.10
C GLU A 953 38.29 -3.04 -2.23
N GLU A 954 37.77 -2.61 -1.08
CA GLU A 954 36.59 -1.77 -0.87
C GLU A 954 36.72 -0.42 -1.59
N VAL A 955 35.67 0.02 -2.31
CA VAL A 955 35.55 1.42 -2.76
C VAL A 955 34.17 1.98 -2.40
N SER A 956 34.26 3.17 -1.81
CA SER A 956 33.30 3.95 -1.05
C SER A 956 32.17 4.59 -1.86
N LEU A 957 31.06 4.81 -1.16
CA LEU A 957 29.81 5.48 -1.55
C LEU A 957 29.95 7.01 -1.84
N ASP A 958 31.08 7.46 -2.39
CA ASP A 958 31.39 8.88 -2.58
C ASP A 958 31.47 9.25 -4.07
N GLU A 959 30.40 8.99 -4.83
CA GLU A 959 30.24 9.61 -6.16
C GLU A 959 28.77 9.77 -6.55
N LEU A 960 28.02 10.55 -5.75
CA LEU A 960 26.70 11.09 -6.12
C LEU A 960 26.48 12.42 -5.38
N ILE A 961 27.32 13.42 -5.69
CA ILE A 961 27.05 14.84 -5.33
C ILE A 961 26.61 15.56 -6.59
N LEU A 962 25.31 15.81 -6.70
CA LEU A 962 24.71 16.73 -7.68
C LEU A 962 25.03 18.19 -7.29
N ASN A 963 25.36 18.99 -8.29
CA ASN A 963 25.70 20.41 -8.19
C ASN A 963 24.50 21.28 -7.76
N ASP A 964 24.69 22.10 -6.72
CA ASP A 964 23.67 22.96 -6.09
C ASP A 964 23.71 24.41 -6.64
N SER A 965 23.37 24.62 -7.92
CA SER A 965 23.45 25.97 -8.54
C SER A 965 22.17 26.56 -9.16
N ASN A 966 21.00 25.91 -9.08
CA ASN A 966 19.78 26.42 -9.75
C ASN A 966 18.53 26.69 -8.89
N LYS A 967 18.65 26.73 -7.56
CA LYS A 967 17.50 26.90 -6.64
C LYS A 967 16.87 28.30 -6.56
N ASN A 968 17.10 29.20 -7.50
CA ASN A 968 16.69 30.61 -7.38
C ASN A 968 15.80 31.12 -8.53
N LYS A 969 15.06 30.21 -9.19
CA LYS A 969 14.09 30.56 -10.24
C LYS A 969 12.68 30.64 -9.65
N LYS A 970 11.96 31.72 -9.93
CA LYS A 970 10.59 31.96 -9.43
C LYS A 970 9.56 31.53 -10.46
N ILE A 971 8.64 30.67 -10.04
CA ILE A 971 7.67 30.01 -10.92
C ILE A 971 6.28 30.59 -10.68
N LEU A 972 5.58 30.99 -11.74
CA LEU A 972 4.17 31.40 -11.67
C LEU A 972 3.29 30.27 -12.22
N ILE A 973 2.24 29.90 -11.49
CA ILE A 973 1.27 28.87 -11.89
C ILE A 973 -0.09 29.53 -12.08
N ALA A 974 -0.56 29.58 -13.32
CA ALA A 974 -1.84 30.15 -13.71
C ALA A 974 -2.65 29.10 -14.47
N LYS A 975 -3.35 28.25 -13.71
CA LYS A 975 -4.07 27.06 -14.19
C LYS A 975 -5.54 27.14 -13.80
N LYS A 976 -6.44 26.96 -14.77
CA LYS A 976 -7.90 27.06 -14.59
C LYS A 976 -8.44 25.94 -13.68
N PHE A 977 -7.90 24.74 -13.79
CA PHE A 977 -8.34 23.57 -13.03
C PHE A 977 -7.62 23.41 -11.68
N LEU A 978 -8.39 23.21 -10.60
CA LEU A 978 -7.88 23.13 -9.22
C LEU A 978 -6.97 21.90 -9.01
N LEU A 979 -7.27 20.78 -9.66
CA LEU A 979 -6.54 19.52 -9.47
C LEU A 979 -5.14 19.60 -10.10
N GLU A 980 -5.03 20.07 -11.34
CA GLU A 980 -3.73 20.28 -12.00
C GLU A 980 -2.87 21.27 -11.23
N ARG A 981 -3.46 22.38 -10.80
CA ARG A 981 -2.79 23.38 -9.96
C ARG A 981 -2.23 22.74 -8.68
N ARG A 982 -3.00 21.86 -8.01
CA ARG A 982 -2.53 21.13 -6.81
C ARG A 982 -1.44 20.13 -7.11
N ILE A 983 -1.53 19.40 -8.22
CA ILE A 983 -0.51 18.42 -8.64
C ILE A 983 0.79 19.15 -8.98
N LEU A 984 0.74 20.18 -9.83
CA LEU A 984 1.91 20.97 -10.23
C LEU A 984 2.56 21.62 -9.02
N THR A 985 1.76 22.19 -8.13
CA THR A 985 2.20 22.73 -6.86
C THR A 985 2.93 21.67 -6.04
N LYS A 986 2.36 20.47 -5.89
CA LYS A 986 2.98 19.39 -5.12
C LYS A 986 4.30 18.90 -5.74
N VAL A 987 4.38 18.86 -7.06
CA VAL A 987 5.59 18.50 -7.80
C VAL A 987 6.67 19.56 -7.61
N ILE A 988 6.32 20.84 -7.75
CA ILE A 988 7.25 21.97 -7.60
C ILE A 988 7.72 22.11 -6.14
N GLU A 989 6.83 21.90 -5.16
CA GLU A 989 7.15 21.82 -3.73
C GLU A 989 8.14 20.70 -3.45
N ASN A 990 7.92 19.50 -4.00
CA ASN A 990 8.81 18.35 -3.81
C ASN A 990 10.18 18.55 -4.46
N LEU A 991 10.25 19.37 -5.52
CA LEU A 991 11.51 19.75 -6.18
C LEU A 991 12.21 20.93 -5.49
N GLY A 992 11.55 21.61 -4.55
CA GLY A 992 12.14 22.67 -3.73
C GLY A 992 12.31 24.02 -4.43
N TYR A 993 11.44 24.35 -5.39
CA TYR A 993 11.41 25.66 -6.06
C TYR A 993 10.33 26.58 -5.47
N ASP A 994 10.58 27.89 -5.45
CA ASP A 994 9.61 28.90 -5.04
C ASP A 994 8.58 29.15 -6.17
N TYR A 995 7.29 29.11 -5.85
CA TYR A 995 6.21 29.36 -6.80
C TYR A 995 5.10 30.24 -6.22
N GLU A 996 4.32 30.87 -7.11
CA GLU A 996 3.12 31.64 -6.78
C GLU A 996 1.95 31.20 -7.68
N ILE A 997 0.72 31.29 -7.16
CA ILE A 997 -0.49 30.84 -7.83
C ILE A 997 -1.36 32.06 -8.16
N VAL A 998 -1.90 32.11 -9.38
CA VAL A 998 -2.92 33.08 -9.78
C VAL A 998 -4.27 32.36 -9.84
N GLU A 999 -5.23 32.82 -9.02
CA GLU A 999 -6.58 32.26 -8.96
C GLU A 999 -7.60 33.07 -9.76
N ASP A 1000 -7.38 34.38 -9.89
CA ASP A 1000 -8.19 35.29 -10.71
C ASP A 1000 -7.44 35.66 -11.98
N MET A 1001 -8.00 35.29 -13.13
CA MET A 1001 -7.31 35.38 -14.42
C MET A 1001 -7.16 36.83 -14.91
N ASP A 1002 -7.96 37.76 -14.40
CA ASP A 1002 -7.81 39.20 -14.66
C ASP A 1002 -6.55 39.79 -13.97
N GLU A 1003 -5.96 39.10 -12.99
CA GLU A 1003 -4.74 39.51 -12.29
C GLU A 1003 -3.44 39.01 -12.95
N LEU A 1004 -3.52 38.07 -13.90
CA LEU A 1004 -2.35 37.42 -14.51
C LEU A 1004 -1.44 38.42 -15.25
N GLU A 1005 -2.03 39.33 -16.04
CA GLU A 1005 -1.27 40.35 -16.76
C GLU A 1005 -0.60 41.35 -15.80
N ALA A 1006 -1.27 41.70 -14.70
CA ALA A 1006 -0.71 42.61 -13.69
C ALA A 1006 0.47 41.98 -12.95
N LYS A 1007 0.42 40.67 -12.69
CA LYS A 1007 1.49 39.89 -12.05
C LYS A 1007 2.67 39.67 -12.98
N LEU A 1008 2.44 39.40 -14.26
CA LEU A 1008 3.52 39.25 -15.24
C LEU A 1008 4.22 40.58 -15.53
N ALA A 1009 3.49 41.70 -15.51
CA ALA A 1009 4.05 43.03 -15.67
C ALA A 1009 5.04 43.44 -14.55
N THR A 1010 5.10 42.73 -13.42
CA THR A 1010 6.09 43.01 -12.36
C THR A 1010 7.49 42.51 -12.72
N GLY A 1011 7.61 41.56 -13.66
CA GLY A 1011 8.89 41.00 -14.12
C GLY A 1011 9.59 40.09 -13.10
N ASP A 1012 8.86 39.57 -12.11
CA ASP A 1012 9.43 38.83 -10.97
C ASP A 1012 9.54 37.30 -11.18
N TYR A 1013 9.09 36.77 -12.32
CA TYR A 1013 8.99 35.33 -12.57
C TYR A 1013 9.85 34.94 -13.76
N ASP A 1014 10.43 33.74 -13.72
CA ASP A 1014 11.30 33.19 -14.77
C ASP A 1014 10.55 32.15 -15.62
N ILE A 1015 9.60 31.43 -15.01
CA ILE A 1015 8.85 30.35 -15.63
C ILE A 1015 7.36 30.54 -15.32
N LEU A 1016 6.51 30.47 -16.35
CA LEU A 1016 5.06 30.48 -16.23
C LEU A 1016 4.49 29.12 -16.68
N PHE A 1017 3.80 28.43 -15.79
CA PHE A 1017 2.96 27.28 -16.15
C PHE A 1017 1.52 27.73 -16.33
N SER A 1018 0.99 27.61 -17.55
CA SER A 1018 -0.38 28.05 -17.85
C SER A 1018 -1.04 27.20 -18.94
N ASP A 1019 -2.36 27.29 -19.02
CA ASP A 1019 -3.15 26.64 -20.07
C ASP A 1019 -2.93 27.36 -21.41
N ALA A 1020 -2.83 26.61 -22.52
CA ALA A 1020 -2.49 27.19 -23.83
C ALA A 1020 -3.48 28.27 -24.29
N GLU A 1021 -4.76 28.12 -23.93
CA GLU A 1021 -5.84 29.06 -24.24
C GLU A 1021 -5.73 30.40 -23.49
N LEU A 1022 -5.00 30.44 -22.37
CA LEU A 1022 -4.82 31.64 -21.54
C LEU A 1022 -3.67 32.53 -22.04
N ILE A 1023 -2.88 32.06 -23.02
CA ILE A 1023 -1.73 32.79 -23.56
C ILE A 1023 -2.13 33.54 -24.84
N THR A 1024 -2.44 34.83 -24.70
CA THR A 1024 -2.74 35.71 -25.85
C THR A 1024 -1.47 36.14 -26.61
N GLU A 1025 -1.58 36.53 -27.89
CA GLU A 1025 -0.43 37.05 -28.65
C GLU A 1025 0.19 38.31 -28.00
N ASN A 1026 -0.62 39.12 -27.30
CA ASN A 1026 -0.15 40.28 -26.53
C ASN A 1026 0.73 39.87 -25.34
N LEU A 1027 0.39 38.78 -24.65
CA LEU A 1027 1.16 38.21 -23.53
C LEU A 1027 2.53 37.69 -23.96
N LYS A 1028 2.60 37.02 -25.14
CA LYS A 1028 3.87 36.57 -25.73
C LYS A 1028 4.74 37.74 -26.22
N ALA A 1029 4.14 38.82 -26.71
CA ALA A 1029 4.87 39.97 -27.24
C ALA A 1029 5.51 40.85 -26.15
N HIS A 1030 4.86 40.98 -24.97
CA HIS A 1030 5.30 41.87 -23.88
C HIS A 1030 6.24 41.21 -22.85
N ASN A 1031 6.32 39.88 -22.79
CA ASN A 1031 7.11 39.14 -21.79
C ASN A 1031 8.14 38.18 -22.42
N LYS A 1032 9.04 38.71 -23.26
CA LYS A 1032 10.02 37.89 -24.02
C LYS A 1032 11.06 37.16 -23.18
N ASP A 1033 11.23 37.54 -21.92
CA ASP A 1033 12.24 36.99 -21.02
C ASP A 1033 11.69 35.88 -20.09
N ILE A 1034 10.38 35.57 -20.16
CA ILE A 1034 9.73 34.52 -19.37
C ILE A 1034 9.58 33.24 -20.20
N THR A 1035 9.95 32.10 -19.60
CA THR A 1035 9.73 30.78 -20.21
C THR A 1035 8.30 30.32 -19.92
N ILE A 1036 7.46 30.27 -20.96
CA ILE A 1036 6.07 29.84 -20.84
C ILE A 1036 5.98 28.35 -21.18
N VAL A 1037 5.47 27.56 -20.24
CA VAL A 1037 5.24 26.12 -20.39
C VAL A 1037 3.75 25.86 -20.38
N THR A 1038 3.28 25.31 -21.49
CA THR A 1038 1.89 24.92 -21.75
C THR A 1038 1.85 23.50 -22.28
N GLU A 1039 0.66 22.91 -22.33
CA GLU A 1039 0.44 21.57 -22.91
C GLU A 1039 0.70 21.51 -24.42
N SER A 1040 0.80 22.66 -25.09
CA SER A 1040 1.01 22.78 -26.53
C SER A 1040 2.48 22.84 -26.97
N ASN A 1041 3.43 22.86 -26.04
CA ASN A 1041 4.86 22.93 -26.36
C ASN A 1041 5.37 21.60 -26.96
N GLU A 1042 6.06 21.66 -28.10
CA GLU A 1042 6.61 20.47 -28.75
C GLU A 1042 7.76 19.85 -27.94
N LYS A 1043 7.99 18.54 -28.10
CA LYS A 1043 9.04 17.79 -27.39
C LYS A 1043 10.43 18.43 -27.52
N ASN A 1044 10.76 18.98 -28.69
CA ASN A 1044 12.03 19.67 -28.92
C ASN A 1044 12.12 21.02 -28.20
N GLU A 1045 11.00 21.75 -28.04
CA GLU A 1045 10.95 22.98 -27.25
C GLU A 1045 11.15 22.67 -25.77
N ILE A 1046 10.50 21.63 -25.26
CA ILE A 1046 10.66 21.17 -23.87
C ILE A 1046 12.09 20.71 -23.61
N GLU A 1047 12.73 19.97 -24.53
CA GLU A 1047 14.15 19.61 -24.39
C GLU A 1047 15.08 20.82 -24.41
N THR A 1048 14.74 21.87 -25.17
CA THR A 1048 15.50 23.13 -25.22
C THR A 1048 15.29 23.96 -23.95
N ILE A 1049 14.08 23.96 -23.38
CA ILE A 1049 13.75 24.53 -22.08
C ILE A 1049 14.51 23.79 -20.97
N ILE A 1050 14.53 22.46 -21.00
CA ILE A 1050 15.30 21.63 -20.06
C ILE A 1050 16.80 21.93 -20.16
N LYS A 1051 17.36 22.08 -21.37
CA LYS A 1051 18.78 22.42 -21.54
C LYS A 1051 19.12 23.84 -21.08
N SER A 1052 18.25 24.81 -21.30
CA SER A 1052 18.46 26.21 -20.87
C SER A 1052 18.24 26.42 -19.38
N HIS A 1053 17.52 25.52 -18.71
CA HIS A 1053 17.15 25.65 -17.31
C HIS A 1053 17.75 24.57 -16.37
N ARG A 1054 18.55 23.63 -16.87
CA ARG A 1054 19.12 22.53 -16.08
C ARG A 1054 20.17 22.98 -15.07
N GLY A 1055 19.92 22.59 -13.82
CA GLY A 1055 20.89 22.37 -12.75
C GLY A 1055 20.53 21.04 -12.12
#